data_AF-A0A8J4W7W2-F1
#
_entry.id   AF-A0A8J4W7W2-F1
#
_cell.length_a   1.000
_cell.length_b   1.000
_cell.length_c   1.000
_cell.angle_alpha   90.00
_cell.angle_beta   90.00
_cell.angle_gamma   90.00
#
_symmetry.space_group_name_H-M   'P 1'
#
loop_
_entity.id
_entity.type
_entity.pdbx_description
1 polymer ?
#
loop_
_entity_poly.entity_id
_entity_poly.type
_entity_poly.pdbx_seq_one_letter_code
_entity_poly.pdbx_strand_id
1 'polypeptide(L)'
;METSNKLDMVSPLSAGISPQTKEFEPMKTPGDDIEGGALRAGGAINVWSRDYIGIVVQYAAVGMIYGTLPGTVYPFLFNYLNMESTQAVSATVLLNLPWSFKLFYGIITDCLPIMGYRRRPFMIIGWTLCFIMLLIMACMKAGDPYYPEYAYASMDITTLSPEIVATFNTDAPSTGSKFIVLMMIAAVGYVGADVAADAMMVEVAQREPEATRGYTQTTIYMVRTVFVTISSILTGFAFNGTHYGGDFDFSLSFPQLMLILTIACLPVMPLTWFFIKEEKHEGIVFNKYMQDLWALVQTRPVYQVIAYKFFSGIFENFTITSSSAMQAYWAGVTPLNEKILAIIGNSIFAITLYFTGKYGLHWNWRWMHATMIIAVTVLDCLVTMLTTWDVIRNQWFWLGVPVVENLPTGMAFVIGTYVIVELAEEGNEGAVYGLIGSVSNLATPFASTITKNVDSNFDVTNADIATDTNHVRWEVTYILIIRYSMNLAGLLFLPLLPKQKAETNELKRNGGSSRILGFVTLAYFAFALVWSTMVNIMSIYPSTSCLRIAGGTATSSAFAPPAARLSVELTRFLDGLEANQDAIKSVHMRKGREQMDTFLHRQHEHVTSFEQVVANDSDLWQQHVQKANEDKDVRVQQRRALSELLPGLKIMHDIKVGRPGRPDDAIYQKSQYAREWLPRGNCIAEWSPVERASTTYYFPLIRGYRKFTGQEDDGELKKHSGTEEEELSKFFTKPQALSKWVISTTKENGEAGHLAVLKRSDGQFVFVLGSKNTHLMAQTIEDIEHTRQAQRRADGSDPFLAAAPIAIAILRMLFALEPDKRSMLCEFLWQIRATASFEVLCPSHQHVQMLDYLSEDTPVFYGLSLMGYTPLEGTEICVNPVLLYEFMRALGVRTVTYDVAEFNPIAFEAALERSKCAYQHEGGVHLFLDEDAAVIGMQKHKSVWYVCLRAIREKAKTFCRSLNSKKPQKGRAKPLSPPEALESAKGAVFKRFQAIPAFLHISDEVCNGYEALGERFLEYLFEEELFRGVPAGKQQEEECKKVTRDVADLFPVVWKTFLDRTGASDVIRQL
;
A
#
# COMPACT_ATOMS: atom_id res chain seq x y z
N MET A 1 -27.99 65.35 -86.98
CA MET A 1 -28.45 64.00 -86.64
C MET A 1 -27.36 63.36 -85.82
N GLU A 2 -27.50 62.97 -84.55
CA GLU A 2 -28.56 63.01 -83.54
C GLU A 2 -27.81 62.55 -82.26
N THR A 3 -27.76 63.39 -81.21
CA THR A 3 -28.34 63.17 -79.86
C THR A 3 -27.65 62.08 -79.01
N SER A 4 -27.48 62.14 -77.68
CA SER A 4 -27.72 63.13 -76.61
C SER A 4 -27.27 62.53 -75.25
N ASN A 5 -26.91 63.39 -74.28
CA ASN A 5 -27.07 63.31 -72.80
C ASN A 5 -26.25 62.38 -71.85
N LYS A 6 -25.45 63.04 -71.00
CA LYS A 6 -25.52 63.25 -69.51
C LYS A 6 -25.94 62.15 -68.49
N LEU A 7 -25.13 62.13 -67.41
CA LEU A 7 -25.38 61.98 -65.94
C LEU A 7 -25.43 60.60 -65.22
N ASP A 8 -24.50 60.46 -64.27
CA ASP A 8 -24.51 59.97 -62.86
C ASP A 8 -25.27 58.71 -62.33
N MET A 9 -24.50 57.97 -61.51
CA MET A 9 -24.81 57.30 -60.20
C MET A 9 -25.20 55.80 -60.07
N VAL A 10 -24.51 55.17 -59.09
CA VAL A 10 -24.78 53.97 -58.24
C VAL A 10 -24.22 52.58 -58.66
N SER A 11 -23.52 51.94 -57.71
CA SER A 11 -22.96 50.54 -57.66
C SER A 11 -24.06 49.45 -57.44
N PRO A 12 -23.85 48.11 -57.19
CA PRO A 12 -22.68 47.39 -56.61
C PRO A 12 -22.35 45.95 -57.13
N LEU A 13 -21.18 45.45 -56.66
CA LEU A 13 -20.81 44.07 -56.21
C LEU A 13 -21.08 42.82 -57.09
N SER A 14 -19.98 42.11 -57.42
CA SER A 14 -19.63 40.71 -57.02
C SER A 14 -18.57 40.14 -57.99
N ALA A 15 -17.35 39.87 -57.54
CA ALA A 15 -16.85 38.67 -56.87
C ALA A 15 -16.15 37.71 -57.85
N GLY A 16 -14.82 37.61 -57.71
CA GLY A 16 -13.97 36.68 -58.45
C GLY A 16 -12.49 36.94 -58.16
N ILE A 17 -12.01 36.54 -56.98
CA ILE A 17 -10.58 36.46 -56.67
C ILE A 17 -10.30 35.03 -56.23
N SER A 18 -9.47 34.32 -57.01
CA SER A 18 -8.97 33.00 -56.63
C SER A 18 -7.95 33.14 -55.49
N PRO A 19 -7.92 32.21 -54.52
CA PRO A 19 -6.90 32.20 -53.49
C PRO A 19 -5.59 31.64 -54.06
N GLN A 20 -4.60 32.51 -54.25
CA GLN A 20 -3.21 32.07 -54.44
C GLN A 20 -2.71 31.42 -53.15
N THR A 21 -2.49 30.11 -53.23
CA THR A 21 -1.84 29.28 -52.21
C THR A 21 -0.34 29.56 -52.28
N LYS A 22 0.26 30.10 -51.21
CA LYS A 22 1.72 30.21 -51.11
C LYS A 22 2.33 28.79 -51.00
N GLU A 23 3.08 28.40 -52.03
CA GLU A 23 3.94 27.21 -52.03
C GLU A 23 5.08 27.36 -51.02
N PHE A 24 5.59 26.24 -50.52
CA PHE A 24 6.73 26.15 -49.61
C PHE A 24 8.01 26.24 -50.45
N GLU A 25 8.74 27.36 -50.37
CA GLU A 25 10.06 27.48 -50.99
C GLU A 25 11.18 27.02 -50.02
N PRO A 26 12.25 26.37 -50.51
CA PRO A 26 13.37 25.94 -49.69
C PRO A 26 14.12 27.15 -49.11
N MET A 27 14.17 27.24 -47.78
CA MET A 27 15.07 28.06 -46.93
C MET A 27 15.63 29.34 -47.61
N LYS A 28 14.79 30.36 -47.83
CA LYS A 28 15.25 31.68 -48.28
C LYS A 28 15.85 32.46 -47.10
N THR A 29 17.06 32.97 -47.28
CA THR A 29 17.57 34.12 -46.50
C THR A 29 16.63 35.32 -46.71
N PRO A 30 16.39 36.17 -45.69
CA PRO A 30 15.59 37.39 -45.89
C PRO A 30 16.22 38.24 -47.00
N GLY A 31 15.41 38.69 -47.95
CA GLY A 31 15.83 39.72 -48.91
C GLY A 31 16.14 41.02 -48.16
N ASP A 32 17.07 41.81 -48.69
CA ASP A 32 17.61 43.07 -48.16
C ASP A 32 16.57 44.21 -47.93
N ASP A 33 15.26 43.93 -47.95
CA ASP A 33 14.18 44.91 -48.08
C ASP A 33 13.40 45.21 -46.79
N ILE A 34 13.84 44.73 -45.62
CA ILE A 34 13.21 45.06 -44.31
C ILE A 34 14.15 45.95 -43.49
N GLU A 35 13.72 47.18 -43.17
CA GLU A 35 14.51 48.20 -42.46
C GLU A 35 15.33 47.63 -41.28
N GLY A 36 16.65 47.81 -41.33
CA GLY A 36 17.55 47.51 -40.21
C GLY A 36 17.76 46.02 -39.91
N GLY A 37 17.47 45.13 -40.86
CA GLY A 37 17.75 43.69 -40.75
C GLY A 37 16.75 42.90 -39.92
N ALA A 38 15.53 43.42 -39.69
CA ALA A 38 14.43 42.76 -38.97
C ALA A 38 13.98 41.44 -39.66
N LEU A 39 13.57 40.42 -38.88
CA LEU A 39 13.12 39.12 -39.42
C LEU A 39 11.63 39.13 -39.82
N ARG A 40 10.84 40.07 -39.28
CA ARG A 40 9.40 40.19 -39.52
C ARG A 40 8.97 41.65 -39.72
N ALA A 41 8.02 41.87 -40.63
CA ALA A 41 7.45 43.18 -40.88
C ALA A 41 6.58 43.69 -39.70
N GLY A 42 6.42 45.02 -39.59
CA GLY A 42 5.51 45.64 -38.61
C GLY A 42 6.15 46.51 -37.52
N GLY A 43 7.47 46.76 -37.61
CA GLY A 43 8.21 47.69 -36.72
C GLY A 43 8.38 47.21 -35.28
N ALA A 44 9.34 47.78 -34.57
CA ALA A 44 9.62 47.42 -33.17
C ALA A 44 8.45 47.80 -32.25
N ILE A 45 7.99 46.85 -31.44
CA ILE A 45 6.86 47.02 -30.52
C ILE A 45 7.38 47.39 -29.13
N ASN A 46 6.74 48.37 -28.49
CA ASN A 46 6.98 48.64 -27.07
C ASN A 46 6.14 47.70 -26.19
N VAL A 47 6.80 46.76 -25.52
CA VAL A 47 6.18 45.78 -24.60
C VAL A 47 5.49 46.41 -23.38
N TRP A 48 5.84 47.66 -23.04
CA TRP A 48 5.21 48.40 -21.94
C TRP A 48 3.93 49.14 -22.35
N SER A 49 3.56 49.10 -23.63
CA SER A 49 2.33 49.70 -24.12
C SER A 49 1.09 48.96 -23.62
N ARG A 50 -0.06 49.66 -23.56
CA ARG A 50 -1.34 49.09 -23.13
C ARG A 50 -1.73 47.82 -23.90
N ASP A 51 -1.38 47.75 -25.18
CA ASP A 51 -1.72 46.63 -26.06
C ASP A 51 -0.86 45.38 -25.81
N TYR A 52 0.28 45.49 -25.11
CA TYR A 52 1.25 44.39 -24.95
C TYR A 52 1.74 44.16 -23.52
N ILE A 53 1.40 45.03 -22.56
CA ILE A 53 1.78 44.89 -21.15
C ILE A 53 1.27 43.58 -20.52
N GLY A 54 0.18 43.01 -21.05
CA GLY A 54 -0.32 41.72 -20.64
C GLY A 54 0.68 40.57 -20.85
N ILE A 55 1.60 40.68 -21.83
CA ILE A 55 2.71 39.73 -22.03
C ILE A 55 3.66 39.80 -20.83
N VAL A 56 4.05 41.00 -20.39
CA VAL A 56 4.91 41.20 -19.22
C VAL A 56 4.27 40.61 -17.95
N VAL A 57 2.95 40.79 -17.79
CA VAL A 57 2.18 40.21 -16.68
C VAL A 57 2.22 38.67 -16.70
N GLN A 58 2.22 38.02 -17.87
CA GLN A 58 2.37 36.56 -17.96
C GLN A 58 3.66 36.10 -17.28
N TYR A 59 4.79 36.72 -17.64
CA TYR A 59 6.11 36.34 -17.12
C TYR A 59 6.27 36.67 -15.63
N ALA A 60 5.65 37.76 -15.16
CA ALA A 60 5.55 38.06 -13.73
C ALA A 60 4.80 36.97 -12.97
N ALA A 61 3.61 36.58 -13.46
CA ALA A 61 2.81 35.53 -12.85
C ALA A 61 3.50 34.16 -12.90
N VAL A 62 4.12 33.80 -14.03
CA VAL A 62 4.93 32.58 -14.15
C VAL A 62 6.07 32.61 -13.15
N GLY A 63 6.81 33.71 -13.02
CA GLY A 63 7.89 33.85 -12.03
C GLY A 63 7.41 33.64 -10.60
N MET A 64 6.24 34.17 -10.26
CA MET A 64 5.65 34.01 -8.93
C MET A 64 5.32 32.55 -8.63
N ILE A 65 4.62 31.84 -9.53
CA ILE A 65 4.21 30.45 -9.29
C ILE A 65 5.40 29.49 -9.40
N TYR A 66 6.25 29.68 -10.42
CA TYR A 66 7.45 28.87 -10.67
C TYR A 66 8.47 28.98 -9.54
N GLY A 67 8.63 30.15 -8.92
CA GLY A 67 9.47 30.27 -7.74
C GLY A 67 8.85 29.60 -6.51
N THR A 68 7.53 29.70 -6.35
CA THR A 68 6.88 29.38 -5.07
C THR A 68 6.69 27.88 -4.90
N LEU A 69 6.15 27.17 -5.90
CA LEU A 69 5.83 25.75 -5.74
C LEU A 69 7.09 24.91 -5.45
N PRO A 70 8.18 24.98 -6.25
CA PRO A 70 9.42 24.28 -5.92
C PRO A 70 10.06 24.81 -4.62
N GLY A 71 9.92 26.10 -4.34
CA GLY A 71 10.42 26.72 -3.12
C GLY A 71 9.85 26.13 -1.83
N THR A 72 8.67 25.50 -1.89
CA THR A 72 8.06 24.80 -0.74
C THR A 72 8.57 23.37 -0.52
N VAL A 73 9.27 22.75 -1.48
CA VAL A 73 9.68 21.33 -1.37
C VAL A 73 10.57 21.08 -0.15
N TYR A 74 11.60 21.91 0.06
CA TYR A 74 12.51 21.75 1.20
C TYR A 74 11.81 22.00 2.56
N PRO A 75 11.18 23.16 2.82
CA PRO A 75 10.56 23.40 4.12
C PRO A 75 9.30 22.55 4.35
N PHE A 76 8.41 22.38 3.37
CA PHE A 76 7.12 21.70 3.58
C PHE A 76 7.20 20.18 3.37
N LEU A 77 7.69 19.72 2.22
CA LEU A 77 7.68 18.28 1.93
C LEU A 77 8.78 17.56 2.69
N PHE A 78 9.99 18.11 2.72
CA PHE A 78 11.12 17.50 3.40
C PHE A 78 11.11 17.78 4.91
N ASN A 79 11.17 19.04 5.37
CA ASN A 79 11.27 19.31 6.81
C ASN A 79 9.96 19.06 7.59
N TYR A 80 8.83 19.58 7.12
CA TYR A 80 7.56 19.49 7.86
C TYR A 80 6.90 18.10 7.79
N LEU A 81 6.83 17.51 6.58
CA LEU A 81 6.23 16.18 6.39
C LEU A 81 7.22 15.02 6.55
N ASN A 82 8.53 15.29 6.67
CA ASN A 82 9.59 14.27 6.74
C ASN A 82 9.56 13.26 5.58
N MET A 83 9.28 13.73 4.36
CA MET A 83 9.39 12.87 3.17
C MET A 83 10.85 12.47 2.92
N GLU A 84 11.04 11.28 2.35
CA GLU A 84 12.37 10.78 1.98
C GLU A 84 13.00 11.74 0.95
N SER A 85 14.31 12.00 1.03
CA SER A 85 15.02 12.87 0.08
C SER A 85 14.81 12.48 -1.40
N THR A 86 14.75 11.19 -1.73
CA THR A 86 14.37 10.63 -3.03
C THR A 86 12.98 11.09 -3.45
N GLN A 87 12.01 11.14 -2.53
CA GLN A 87 10.67 11.65 -2.79
C GLN A 87 10.67 13.18 -2.97
N ALA A 88 11.47 13.91 -2.20
CA ALA A 88 11.64 15.37 -2.37
C ALA A 88 12.26 15.71 -3.75
N VAL A 89 13.27 14.96 -4.18
CA VAL A 89 13.84 15.06 -5.53
C VAL A 89 12.78 14.75 -6.59
N SER A 90 11.98 13.70 -6.38
CA SER A 90 10.86 13.36 -7.27
C SER A 90 9.84 14.48 -7.38
N ALA A 91 9.50 15.12 -6.26
CA ALA A 91 8.57 16.24 -6.22
C ALA A 91 9.09 17.40 -7.09
N THR A 92 10.34 17.83 -6.88
CA THR A 92 10.97 18.88 -7.68
C THR A 92 10.99 18.54 -9.17
N VAL A 93 11.25 17.29 -9.52
CA VAL A 93 11.24 16.83 -10.91
C VAL A 93 9.84 16.84 -11.50
N LEU A 94 8.82 16.38 -10.78
CA LEU A 94 7.43 16.40 -11.24
C LEU A 94 6.92 17.84 -11.44
N LEU A 95 7.34 18.80 -10.61
CA LEU A 95 7.00 20.21 -10.80
C LEU A 95 7.64 20.81 -12.07
N ASN A 96 8.80 20.30 -12.48
CA ASN A 96 9.49 20.72 -13.71
C ASN A 96 9.07 19.90 -14.94
N LEU A 97 8.49 18.71 -14.76
CA LEU A 97 8.11 17.81 -15.85
C LEU A 97 7.16 18.46 -16.88
N PRO A 98 6.19 19.32 -16.53
CA PRO A 98 5.34 20.00 -17.51
C PRO A 98 6.10 20.82 -18.56
N TRP A 99 7.29 21.34 -18.22
CA TRP A 99 8.17 22.04 -19.16
C TRP A 99 8.75 21.13 -20.26
N SER A 100 8.68 19.82 -20.08
CA SER A 100 9.03 18.81 -21.10
C SER A 100 7.93 18.60 -22.14
N PHE A 101 6.72 19.13 -21.89
CA PHE A 101 5.58 19.03 -22.80
C PHE A 101 5.36 20.28 -23.66
N LYS A 102 6.30 21.25 -23.64
CA LYS A 102 6.20 22.51 -24.40
C LYS A 102 5.93 22.30 -25.89
N LEU A 103 6.47 21.25 -26.50
CA LEU A 103 6.26 20.88 -27.90
C LEU A 103 4.78 20.67 -28.18
N PHE A 104 4.08 19.90 -27.34
CA PHE A 104 2.67 19.59 -27.54
C PHE A 104 1.79 20.83 -27.35
N TYR A 105 2.07 21.67 -26.36
CA TYR A 105 1.39 22.95 -26.19
C TYR A 105 1.62 23.87 -27.39
N GLY A 106 2.86 23.95 -27.90
CA GLY A 106 3.22 24.71 -29.09
C GLY A 106 2.40 24.27 -30.31
N ILE A 107 2.41 22.98 -30.62
CA ILE A 107 1.63 22.39 -31.72
C ILE A 107 0.14 22.72 -31.60
N ILE A 108 -0.45 22.56 -30.42
CA ILE A 108 -1.88 22.82 -30.18
C ILE A 108 -2.20 24.31 -30.44
N THR A 109 -1.40 25.21 -29.87
CA THR A 109 -1.63 26.66 -30.02
C THR A 109 -1.41 27.14 -31.46
N ASP A 110 -0.47 26.55 -32.21
CA ASP A 110 -0.21 26.88 -33.60
C ASP A 110 -1.33 26.40 -34.55
N CYS A 111 -1.88 25.21 -34.29
CA CYS A 111 -2.82 24.56 -35.22
C CYS A 111 -4.30 24.89 -34.96
N LEU A 112 -4.71 25.13 -33.72
CA LEU A 112 -6.11 25.19 -33.32
C LEU A 112 -6.52 26.60 -32.81
N PRO A 113 -6.79 27.58 -33.69
CA PRO A 113 -7.29 28.88 -33.24
C PRO A 113 -8.69 28.75 -32.63
N ILE A 114 -8.87 29.26 -31.41
CA ILE A 114 -10.17 29.33 -30.73
C ILE A 114 -10.76 30.71 -30.98
N MET A 115 -11.96 30.78 -31.57
CA MET A 115 -12.61 32.04 -31.97
C MET A 115 -11.75 32.93 -32.89
N GLY A 116 -10.82 32.32 -33.64
CA GLY A 116 -9.88 33.00 -34.54
C GLY A 116 -8.60 33.52 -33.87
N TYR A 117 -8.39 33.28 -32.57
CA TYR A 117 -7.17 33.64 -31.84
C TYR A 117 -6.35 32.38 -31.53
N ARG A 118 -5.04 32.41 -31.77
CA ARG A 118 -4.09 31.29 -31.59
C ARG A 118 -3.49 31.22 -30.19
N ARG A 119 -3.36 32.34 -29.47
CA ARG A 119 -2.58 32.42 -28.22
C ARG A 119 -3.43 32.78 -27.01
N ARG A 120 -4.16 33.90 -27.08
CA ARG A 120 -4.89 34.48 -25.93
C ARG A 120 -5.86 33.48 -25.26
N PRO A 121 -6.68 32.70 -26.00
CA PRO A 121 -7.57 31.73 -25.37
C PRO A 121 -6.82 30.64 -24.59
N PHE A 122 -5.69 30.17 -25.10
CA PHE A 122 -4.88 29.14 -24.42
C PHE A 122 -4.19 29.67 -23.16
N MET A 123 -3.76 30.94 -23.16
CA MET A 123 -3.27 31.60 -21.94
C MET A 123 -4.35 31.61 -20.85
N ILE A 124 -5.59 31.96 -21.19
CA ILE A 124 -6.72 31.94 -20.25
C ILE A 124 -6.99 30.53 -19.73
N ILE A 125 -7.02 29.52 -20.60
CA ILE A 125 -7.25 28.12 -20.21
C ILE A 125 -6.17 27.64 -19.23
N GLY A 126 -4.89 27.91 -19.55
CA GLY A 126 -3.77 27.54 -18.69
C GLY A 126 -3.83 28.18 -17.30
N TRP A 127 -4.09 29.50 -17.24
CA TRP A 127 -4.25 30.20 -15.97
C TRP A 127 -5.49 29.78 -15.19
N THR A 128 -6.58 29.44 -15.88
CA THR A 128 -7.79 28.91 -15.23
C THR A 128 -7.50 27.57 -14.56
N LEU A 129 -6.79 26.65 -15.25
CA LEU A 129 -6.39 25.38 -14.67
C LEU A 129 -5.48 25.57 -13.45
N CYS A 130 -4.48 26.45 -13.57
CA CYS A 130 -3.58 26.80 -12.47
C CYS A 130 -4.37 27.37 -11.26
N PHE A 131 -5.26 28.33 -11.51
CA PHE A 131 -6.11 28.95 -10.50
C PHE A 131 -6.97 27.92 -9.75
N ILE A 132 -7.64 27.01 -10.47
CA ILE A 132 -8.49 25.98 -9.85
C ILE A 132 -7.65 25.05 -8.98
N MET A 133 -6.48 24.59 -9.44
CA MET A 133 -5.62 23.70 -8.65
C MET A 133 -5.07 24.40 -7.39
N LEU A 134 -4.66 25.67 -7.49
CA LEU A 134 -4.24 26.47 -6.34
C LEU A 134 -5.39 26.63 -5.33
N LEU A 135 -6.61 26.92 -5.81
CA LEU A 135 -7.80 27.04 -4.97
C LEU A 135 -8.15 25.72 -4.27
N ILE A 136 -8.04 24.58 -4.97
CA ILE A 136 -8.25 23.26 -4.35
C ILE A 136 -7.25 23.04 -3.22
N MET A 137 -5.96 23.31 -3.45
CA MET A 137 -4.94 23.16 -2.40
C MET A 137 -5.13 24.15 -1.23
N ALA A 138 -5.63 25.36 -1.50
CA ALA A 138 -5.98 26.33 -0.46
C ALA A 138 -7.13 25.85 0.44
N CYS A 139 -8.04 25.02 -0.09
CA CYS A 139 -9.15 24.43 0.66
C CYS A 139 -8.81 23.09 1.34
N MET A 140 -7.62 22.53 1.10
CA MET A 140 -7.17 21.28 1.71
C MET A 140 -6.58 21.48 3.10
N LYS A 141 -6.60 20.43 3.92
CA LYS A 141 -5.87 20.39 5.20
C LYS A 141 -4.50 19.76 4.96
N ALA A 142 -3.43 20.44 5.39
CA ALA A 142 -2.06 19.92 5.30
C ALA A 142 -1.77 18.78 6.30
N GLY A 143 -2.50 18.73 7.42
CA GLY A 143 -2.22 17.80 8.51
C GLY A 143 -1.15 18.33 9.47
N ASP A 144 -0.97 17.62 10.58
CA ASP A 144 0.01 17.93 11.60
C ASP A 144 1.44 17.53 11.14
N PRO A 145 2.50 18.22 11.60
CA PRO A 145 3.88 17.93 11.19
C PRO A 145 4.31 16.53 11.65
N TYR A 146 5.34 15.97 11.00
CA TYR A 146 5.91 14.67 11.38
C TYR A 146 6.49 14.71 12.80
N TYR A 147 7.34 15.70 13.07
CA TYR A 147 7.93 15.91 14.39
C TYR A 147 7.07 16.91 15.19
N PRO A 148 6.63 16.55 16.41
CA PRO A 148 5.99 17.49 17.32
C PRO A 148 6.89 18.68 17.64
N GLU A 149 8.20 18.44 17.76
CA GLU A 149 9.22 19.47 17.79
C GLU A 149 10.31 19.12 16.78
N TYR A 150 10.60 20.04 15.85
CA TYR A 150 11.58 19.78 14.79
C TYR A 150 13.00 19.53 15.32
N ALA A 151 13.31 19.96 16.56
CA ALA A 151 14.58 19.66 17.20
C ALA A 151 14.86 18.15 17.28
N TYR A 152 13.84 17.30 17.30
CA TYR A 152 14.00 15.84 17.29
C TYR A 152 14.53 15.29 15.95
N ALA A 153 14.41 16.03 14.85
CA ALA A 153 14.85 15.59 13.52
C ALA A 153 16.38 15.39 13.44
N SER A 154 17.16 16.12 14.25
CA SER A 154 18.62 16.07 14.28
C SER A 154 19.20 15.30 15.47
N MET A 155 18.35 14.72 16.33
CA MET A 155 18.80 13.92 17.47
C MET A 155 19.00 12.47 17.06
N ASP A 156 20.01 11.82 17.63
CA ASP A 156 20.23 10.40 17.43
C ASP A 156 19.05 9.61 18.03
N ILE A 157 18.46 8.71 17.24
CA ILE A 157 17.34 7.85 17.64
C ILE A 157 17.66 7.07 18.93
N THR A 158 18.93 6.75 19.19
CA THR A 158 19.36 6.06 20.42
C THR A 158 19.33 6.96 21.67
N THR A 159 19.31 8.28 21.49
CA THR A 159 19.24 9.29 22.55
C THR A 159 17.82 9.77 22.83
N LEU A 160 16.92 9.62 21.86
CA LEU A 160 15.51 9.95 22.00
C LEU A 160 14.80 8.88 22.86
N SER A 161 14.03 9.33 23.85
CA SER A 161 13.23 8.40 24.64
C SER A 161 12.17 7.75 23.75
N PRO A 162 11.85 6.46 23.94
CA PRO A 162 10.78 5.78 23.19
C PRO A 162 9.41 6.47 23.29
N GLU A 163 9.19 7.26 24.35
CA GLU A 163 7.96 8.04 24.55
C GLU A 163 7.85 9.22 23.57
N ILE A 164 8.96 9.91 23.31
CA ILE A 164 9.00 11.00 22.33
C ILE A 164 8.82 10.44 20.91
N VAL A 165 9.48 9.34 20.57
CA VAL A 165 9.35 8.72 19.23
C VAL A 165 7.91 8.26 18.96
N ALA A 166 7.20 7.78 19.98
CA ALA A 166 5.79 7.39 19.85
C ALA A 166 4.84 8.58 19.57
N THR A 167 5.28 9.83 19.82
CA THR A 167 4.49 11.03 19.47
C THR A 167 4.68 11.49 18.03
N PHE A 168 5.59 10.87 17.26
CA PHE A 168 5.83 11.26 15.87
C PHE A 168 4.66 10.87 14.99
N ASN A 169 4.26 11.79 14.10
CA ASN A 169 3.19 11.55 13.15
C ASN A 169 3.72 10.80 11.93
N THR A 170 3.76 9.46 12.01
CA THR A 170 4.27 8.59 10.95
C THR A 170 3.47 8.64 9.65
N ASP A 171 2.23 9.15 9.69
CA ASP A 171 1.36 9.26 8.51
C ASP A 171 1.61 10.55 7.70
N ALA A 172 2.31 11.54 8.27
CA ALA A 172 2.60 12.82 7.60
C ALA A 172 3.22 12.68 6.20
N PRO A 173 4.24 11.83 5.96
CA PRO A 173 4.88 11.72 4.64
C PRO A 173 3.91 11.25 3.56
N SER A 174 2.95 10.37 3.92
CA SER A 174 1.97 9.81 2.98
C SER A 174 1.03 10.88 2.39
N THR A 175 0.80 11.96 3.13
CA THR A 175 -0.09 13.06 2.74
C THR A 175 0.54 13.94 1.64
N GLY A 176 1.87 14.05 1.61
CA GLY A 176 2.62 14.90 0.67
C GLY A 176 2.34 14.58 -0.81
N SER A 177 2.13 13.31 -1.13
CA SER A 177 1.85 12.82 -2.50
C SER A 177 0.68 13.55 -3.17
N LYS A 178 -0.39 13.84 -2.42
CA LYS A 178 -1.59 14.53 -2.93
C LYS A 178 -1.26 15.97 -3.34
N PHE A 179 -0.48 16.66 -2.53
CA PHE A 179 -0.04 18.03 -2.82
C PHE A 179 0.91 18.06 -4.03
N ILE A 180 1.85 17.11 -4.14
CA ILE A 180 2.77 17.03 -5.28
C ILE A 180 2.01 16.90 -6.60
N VAL A 181 1.01 16.01 -6.67
CA VAL A 181 0.20 15.83 -7.88
C VAL A 181 -0.58 17.11 -8.23
N LEU A 182 -1.18 17.78 -7.25
CA LEU A 182 -1.93 19.01 -7.50
C LEU A 182 -1.02 20.17 -7.93
N MET A 183 0.15 20.31 -7.31
CA MET A 183 1.16 21.29 -7.73
C MET A 183 1.68 20.99 -9.15
N MET A 184 1.85 19.72 -9.53
CA MET A 184 2.22 19.33 -10.89
C MET A 184 1.12 19.72 -11.90
N ILE A 185 -0.17 19.51 -11.58
CA ILE A 185 -1.27 19.89 -12.47
C ILE A 185 -1.39 21.43 -12.54
N ALA A 186 -1.15 22.15 -11.44
CA ALA A 186 -1.03 23.60 -11.46
C ALA A 186 0.10 24.05 -12.40
N ALA A 187 1.23 23.32 -12.39
CA ALA A 187 2.34 23.55 -13.29
C ALA A 187 2.02 23.27 -14.75
N VAL A 188 1.26 22.21 -15.06
CA VAL A 188 0.68 22.00 -16.39
C VAL A 188 -0.12 23.22 -16.86
N GLY A 189 -0.92 23.83 -15.98
CA GLY A 189 -1.70 25.02 -16.27
C GLY A 189 -0.83 26.23 -16.64
N TYR A 190 0.04 26.68 -15.73
CA TYR A 190 0.83 27.90 -15.99
C TYR A 190 1.87 27.69 -17.11
N VAL A 191 2.43 26.49 -17.28
CA VAL A 191 3.35 26.20 -18.40
C VAL A 191 2.62 26.23 -19.73
N GLY A 192 1.39 25.70 -19.80
CA GLY A 192 0.57 25.83 -21.01
C GLY A 192 0.31 27.30 -21.39
N ALA A 193 0.05 28.15 -20.40
CA ALA A 193 -0.06 29.59 -20.62
C ALA A 193 1.28 30.23 -21.05
N ASP A 194 2.38 29.80 -20.43
CA ASP A 194 3.74 30.26 -20.73
C ASP A 194 4.14 29.99 -22.18
N VAL A 195 3.84 28.80 -22.71
CA VAL A 195 4.18 28.45 -24.10
C VAL A 195 3.46 29.34 -25.11
N ALA A 196 2.18 29.66 -24.85
CA ALA A 196 1.45 30.60 -25.68
C ALA A 196 2.05 32.02 -25.60
N ALA A 197 2.53 32.42 -24.42
CA ALA A 197 3.20 33.70 -24.21
C ALA A 197 4.59 33.75 -24.86
N ASP A 198 5.37 32.66 -24.80
CA ASP A 198 6.66 32.50 -25.46
C ASP A 198 6.50 32.63 -26.99
N ALA A 199 5.51 31.96 -27.58
CA ALA A 199 5.23 32.06 -29.01
C ALA A 199 4.90 33.50 -29.42
N MET A 200 4.03 34.18 -28.66
CA MET A 200 3.71 35.59 -28.91
C MET A 200 4.92 36.51 -28.71
N MET A 201 5.78 36.22 -27.73
CA MET A 201 7.01 36.96 -27.54
C MET A 201 7.96 36.81 -28.74
N VAL A 202 8.10 35.60 -29.31
CA VAL A 202 8.93 35.40 -30.51
C VAL A 202 8.41 36.25 -31.66
N GLU A 203 7.08 36.28 -31.85
CA GLU A 203 6.43 37.11 -32.86
C GLU A 203 6.73 38.62 -32.69
N VAL A 204 6.83 39.08 -31.44
CA VAL A 204 7.18 40.46 -31.10
C VAL A 204 8.67 40.73 -31.29
N ALA A 205 9.54 39.82 -30.84
CA ALA A 205 11.00 39.96 -30.90
C ALA A 205 11.54 39.91 -32.34
N GLN A 206 10.91 39.16 -33.24
CA GLN A 206 11.31 39.10 -34.66
C GLN A 206 11.14 40.44 -35.40
N ARG A 207 10.29 41.35 -34.89
CA ARG A 207 10.10 42.71 -35.43
C ARG A 207 11.17 43.69 -34.95
N GLU A 208 12.06 43.29 -34.04
CA GLU A 208 13.16 44.13 -33.57
C GLU A 208 14.29 44.18 -34.63
N PRO A 209 14.87 45.38 -34.90
CA PRO A 209 16.06 45.53 -35.73
C PRO A 209 17.23 44.67 -35.23
N GLU A 210 18.14 44.28 -36.11
CA GLU A 210 19.25 43.38 -35.79
C GLU A 210 20.08 43.87 -34.59
N ALA A 211 20.35 45.17 -34.51
CA ALA A 211 21.14 45.79 -33.45
C ALA A 211 20.51 45.71 -32.05
N THR A 212 19.19 45.56 -31.95
CA THR A 212 18.43 45.55 -30.70
C THR A 212 17.66 44.25 -30.46
N ARG A 213 17.77 43.29 -31.38
CA ARG A 213 17.04 42.02 -31.34
C ARG A 213 17.42 41.22 -30.10
N GLY A 214 16.40 40.85 -29.32
CA GLY A 214 16.55 40.21 -28.03
C GLY A 214 16.23 41.13 -26.85
N TYR A 215 15.89 42.39 -27.08
CA TYR A 215 15.47 43.33 -26.04
C TYR A 215 14.19 42.86 -25.34
N THR A 216 13.16 42.51 -26.13
CA THR A 216 11.90 41.98 -25.60
C THR A 216 12.16 40.75 -24.73
N GLN A 217 12.91 39.76 -25.26
CA GLN A 217 13.31 38.54 -24.54
C GLN A 217 14.02 38.83 -23.22
N THR A 218 15.01 39.71 -23.25
CA THR A 218 15.78 40.05 -22.04
C THR A 218 14.85 40.70 -21.00
N THR A 219 13.95 41.58 -21.43
CA THR A 219 13.01 42.31 -20.55
C THR A 219 12.05 41.35 -19.85
N ILE A 220 11.38 40.45 -20.57
CA ILE A 220 10.41 39.53 -19.98
C ILE A 220 11.06 38.51 -19.03
N TYR A 221 12.26 37.99 -19.35
CA TYR A 221 12.97 37.08 -18.46
C TYR A 221 13.53 37.79 -17.24
N MET A 222 13.92 39.06 -17.36
CA MET A 222 14.27 39.89 -16.20
C MET A 222 13.07 40.05 -15.28
N VAL A 223 11.88 40.37 -15.81
CA VAL A 223 10.64 40.47 -15.02
C VAL A 223 10.31 39.13 -14.36
N ARG A 224 10.40 38.00 -15.08
CA ARG A 224 10.23 36.67 -14.48
C ARG A 224 11.18 36.47 -13.30
N THR A 225 12.46 36.78 -13.48
CA THR A 225 13.50 36.60 -12.44
C THR A 225 13.23 37.47 -11.20
N VAL A 226 12.74 38.70 -11.39
CA VAL A 226 12.30 39.57 -10.28
C VAL A 226 11.17 38.91 -9.49
N PHE A 227 10.16 38.34 -10.17
CA PHE A 227 9.06 37.69 -9.47
C PHE A 227 9.42 36.34 -8.85
N VAL A 228 10.39 35.59 -9.40
CA VAL A 228 11.02 34.44 -8.71
C VAL A 228 11.72 34.88 -7.43
N THR A 229 12.37 36.06 -7.45
CA THR A 229 13.00 36.65 -6.27
C THR A 229 11.97 37.05 -5.22
N ILE A 230 10.87 37.70 -5.62
CA ILE A 230 9.75 38.03 -4.73
C ILE A 230 9.13 36.77 -4.12
N SER A 231 8.99 35.71 -4.91
CA SER A 231 8.54 34.40 -4.43
C SER A 231 9.49 33.78 -3.41
N SER A 232 10.81 33.89 -3.63
CA SER A 232 11.83 33.42 -2.67
C SER A 232 11.75 34.19 -1.34
N ILE A 233 11.49 35.51 -1.41
CA ILE A 233 11.24 36.34 -0.22
C ILE A 233 9.96 35.86 0.48
N LEU A 234 8.85 35.69 -0.25
CA LEU A 234 7.58 35.22 0.31
C LEU A 234 7.73 33.88 1.04
N THR A 235 8.35 32.89 0.39
CA THR A 235 8.56 31.57 0.99
C THR A 235 9.54 31.60 2.15
N GLY A 236 10.60 32.39 2.07
CA GLY A 236 11.58 32.56 3.16
C GLY A 236 10.98 33.15 4.43
N PHE A 237 10.06 34.13 4.32
CA PHE A 237 9.34 34.67 5.48
C PHE A 237 8.19 33.78 5.94
N ALA A 238 7.49 33.12 5.02
CA ALA A 238 6.30 32.33 5.33
C ALA A 238 6.60 30.93 5.92
N PHE A 239 7.73 30.31 5.55
CA PHE A 239 8.07 28.92 5.89
C PHE A 239 9.35 28.81 6.74
N ASN A 240 9.48 29.67 7.75
CA ASN A 240 10.62 29.66 8.66
C ASN A 240 10.22 29.45 10.12
N GLY A 241 9.02 28.90 10.37
CA GLY A 241 8.62 28.48 11.72
C GLY A 241 9.38 27.24 12.19
N THR A 242 9.31 26.95 13.48
CA THR A 242 9.99 25.79 14.10
C THR A 242 9.69 24.47 13.39
N HIS A 243 8.43 24.18 13.07
CA HIS A 243 8.03 22.95 12.37
C HIS A 243 8.55 22.84 10.91
N TYR A 244 9.00 23.94 10.31
CA TYR A 244 9.58 23.96 8.97
C TYR A 244 11.13 23.90 8.99
N GLY A 245 11.74 23.82 10.18
CA GLY A 245 13.18 23.83 10.38
C GLY A 245 13.80 25.22 10.52
N GLY A 246 12.98 26.24 10.77
CA GLY A 246 13.43 27.60 11.09
C GLY A 246 13.26 27.95 12.57
N ASP A 247 13.39 29.23 12.88
CA ASP A 247 13.45 29.79 14.24
C ASP A 247 12.36 30.85 14.52
N PHE A 248 11.44 31.07 13.58
CA PHE A 248 10.38 32.08 13.77
C PHE A 248 9.23 31.57 14.62
N ASP A 249 8.68 32.45 15.46
CA ASP A 249 7.42 32.20 16.19
C ASP A 249 6.18 32.20 15.27
N PHE A 250 6.32 32.72 14.05
CA PHE A 250 5.27 32.84 13.05
C PHE A 250 5.62 32.03 11.79
N SER A 251 4.63 31.33 11.25
CA SER A 251 4.69 30.75 9.90
C SER A 251 3.30 30.63 9.30
N LEU A 252 3.23 30.58 7.97
CA LEU A 252 1.99 30.28 7.26
C LEU A 252 1.84 28.76 7.07
N SER A 253 0.61 28.28 7.01
CA SER A 253 0.35 26.93 6.54
C SER A 253 0.45 26.85 5.02
N PHE A 254 0.76 25.65 4.50
CA PHE A 254 0.78 25.42 3.05
C PHE A 254 -0.51 25.87 2.33
N PRO A 255 -1.73 25.54 2.83
CA PRO A 255 -2.97 26.02 2.23
C PRO A 255 -3.13 27.55 2.26
N GLN A 256 -2.65 28.24 3.30
CA GLN A 256 -2.67 29.71 3.36
C GLN A 256 -1.78 30.34 2.29
N LEU A 257 -0.59 29.78 2.05
CA LEU A 257 0.27 30.22 0.95
C LEU A 257 -0.42 30.00 -0.41
N MET A 258 -1.07 28.84 -0.60
CA MET A 258 -1.81 28.56 -1.84
C MET A 258 -2.95 29.56 -2.05
N LEU A 259 -3.65 29.98 -0.98
CA LEU A 259 -4.68 31.02 -1.06
C LEU A 259 -4.11 32.36 -1.54
N ILE A 260 -2.93 32.76 -1.05
CA ILE A 260 -2.24 33.97 -1.51
C ILE A 260 -1.95 33.88 -3.01
N LEU A 261 -1.44 32.74 -3.48
CA LEU A 261 -1.17 32.52 -4.90
C LEU A 261 -2.46 32.53 -5.75
N THR A 262 -3.55 31.93 -5.25
CA THR A 262 -4.86 31.98 -5.91
C THR A 262 -5.33 33.41 -6.12
N ILE A 263 -5.22 34.26 -5.09
CA ILE A 263 -5.59 35.67 -5.16
C ILE A 263 -4.68 36.42 -6.15
N ALA A 264 -3.37 36.16 -6.14
CA ALA A 264 -2.42 36.76 -7.06
C ALA A 264 -2.63 36.32 -8.53
N CYS A 265 -3.13 35.10 -8.74
CA CYS A 265 -3.39 34.54 -10.07
C CYS A 265 -4.69 35.08 -10.71
N LEU A 266 -5.69 35.43 -9.90
CA LEU A 266 -6.99 35.92 -10.39
C LEU A 266 -6.91 37.10 -11.38
N PRO A 267 -6.13 38.18 -11.14
CA PRO A 267 -6.06 39.31 -12.06
C PRO A 267 -5.34 38.99 -13.38
N VAL A 268 -4.57 37.91 -13.46
CA VAL A 268 -3.82 37.55 -14.68
C VAL A 268 -4.78 37.24 -15.83
N MET A 269 -5.90 36.59 -15.56
CA MET A 269 -6.90 36.23 -16.58
C MET A 269 -7.52 37.47 -17.28
N PRO A 270 -8.13 38.45 -16.58
CA PRO A 270 -8.64 39.65 -17.25
C PRO A 270 -7.51 40.48 -17.90
N LEU A 271 -6.33 40.55 -17.29
CA LEU A 271 -5.18 41.26 -17.90
C LEU A 271 -4.74 40.62 -19.22
N THR A 272 -4.76 39.29 -19.30
CA THR A 272 -4.52 38.53 -20.54
C THR A 272 -5.56 38.87 -21.60
N TRP A 273 -6.84 38.97 -21.24
CA TRP A 273 -7.90 39.21 -22.22
C TRP A 273 -7.88 40.65 -22.77
N PHE A 274 -7.66 41.65 -21.90
CA PHE A 274 -7.80 43.06 -22.25
C PHE A 274 -6.50 43.77 -22.65
N PHE A 275 -5.33 43.27 -22.24
CA PHE A 275 -4.03 43.95 -22.42
C PHE A 275 -3.01 43.14 -23.24
N ILE A 276 -3.50 42.17 -24.00
CA ILE A 276 -2.73 41.48 -25.03
C ILE A 276 -3.47 41.68 -26.35
N LYS A 277 -2.81 42.31 -27.32
CA LYS A 277 -3.33 42.47 -28.68
C LYS A 277 -2.84 41.32 -29.55
N GLU A 278 -3.81 40.61 -30.11
CA GLU A 278 -3.59 39.49 -31.01
C GLU A 278 -4.49 39.68 -32.23
N GLU A 279 -3.94 39.50 -33.41
CA GLU A 279 -4.67 39.54 -34.67
C GLU A 279 -5.32 38.18 -34.94
N LYS A 280 -6.45 38.18 -35.66
CA LYS A 280 -7.11 36.93 -36.01
C LYS A 280 -6.28 36.18 -37.05
N HIS A 281 -6.13 34.88 -36.86
CA HIS A 281 -5.37 34.01 -37.74
C HIS A 281 -6.24 32.83 -38.21
N GLU A 282 -6.10 32.46 -39.48
CA GLU A 282 -6.76 31.28 -40.03
C GLU A 282 -6.08 29.99 -39.53
N GLY A 283 -6.85 28.93 -39.30
CA GLY A 283 -6.31 27.67 -38.81
C GLY A 283 -5.33 27.03 -39.81
N ILE A 284 -4.28 26.39 -39.30
CA ILE A 284 -3.31 25.66 -40.13
C ILE A 284 -3.76 24.21 -40.26
N VAL A 285 -3.60 23.61 -41.45
CA VAL A 285 -3.90 22.20 -41.67
C VAL A 285 -2.88 21.33 -40.90
N PHE A 286 -3.33 20.66 -39.84
CA PHE A 286 -2.49 19.86 -38.94
C PHE A 286 -1.57 18.86 -39.66
N ASN A 287 -2.07 18.14 -40.65
CA ASN A 287 -1.25 17.16 -41.38
C ASN A 287 -0.08 17.81 -42.13
N LYS A 288 -0.29 18.98 -42.74
CA LYS A 288 0.77 19.71 -43.44
C LYS A 288 1.80 20.22 -42.43
N TYR A 289 1.32 20.81 -41.33
CA TYR A 289 2.17 21.28 -40.25
C TYR A 289 3.07 20.17 -39.65
N MET A 290 2.51 18.97 -39.42
CA MET A 290 3.29 17.82 -38.93
C MET A 290 4.31 17.31 -39.95
N GLN A 291 4.03 17.42 -41.26
CA GLN A 291 5.00 17.11 -42.32
C GLN A 291 6.16 18.11 -42.33
N ASP A 292 5.86 19.40 -42.19
CA ASP A 292 6.86 20.48 -42.14
C ASP A 292 7.75 20.35 -40.90
N LEU A 293 7.15 20.07 -39.74
CA LEU A 293 7.88 19.80 -38.50
C LEU A 293 8.77 18.56 -38.62
N TRP A 294 8.27 17.48 -39.24
CA TRP A 294 9.05 16.28 -39.51
C TRP A 294 10.23 16.56 -40.45
N ALA A 295 10.05 17.37 -41.49
CA ALA A 295 11.14 17.79 -42.37
C ALA A 295 12.21 18.59 -41.61
N LEU A 296 11.78 19.48 -40.71
CA LEU A 296 12.68 20.31 -39.90
C LEU A 296 13.52 19.49 -38.92
N VAL A 297 12.94 18.52 -38.21
CA VAL A 297 13.66 17.63 -37.28
C VAL A 297 14.75 16.82 -37.98
N GLN A 298 14.59 16.56 -39.28
CA GLN A 298 15.60 15.85 -40.08
C GLN A 298 16.80 16.71 -40.46
N THR A 299 16.74 18.03 -40.28
CA THR A 299 17.86 18.92 -40.63
C THR A 299 18.98 18.79 -39.61
N ARG A 300 20.23 18.78 -40.10
CA ARG A 300 21.42 18.65 -39.24
C ARG A 300 21.51 19.66 -38.10
N PRO A 301 21.25 20.96 -38.32
CA PRO A 301 21.29 21.93 -37.23
C PRO A 301 20.37 21.57 -36.08
N VAL A 302 19.17 21.05 -36.38
CA VAL A 302 18.14 20.77 -35.38
C VAL A 302 18.48 19.52 -34.58
N TYR A 303 18.65 18.36 -35.22
CA TYR A 303 18.93 17.13 -34.45
C TYR A 303 20.28 17.17 -33.72
N GLN A 304 21.28 17.89 -34.25
CA GLN A 304 22.60 17.99 -33.62
C GLN A 304 22.54 18.81 -32.32
N VAL A 305 21.84 19.96 -32.34
CA VAL A 305 21.67 20.80 -31.15
C VAL A 305 20.76 20.11 -30.13
N ILE A 306 19.70 19.43 -30.57
CA ILE A 306 18.83 18.65 -29.68
C ILE A 306 19.63 17.53 -29.00
N ALA A 307 20.43 16.77 -29.77
CA ALA A 307 21.27 15.72 -29.20
C ALA A 307 22.27 16.27 -28.17
N TYR A 308 22.92 17.40 -28.45
CA TYR A 308 23.79 18.05 -27.47
C TYR A 308 23.04 18.41 -26.18
N LYS A 309 21.93 19.15 -26.31
CA LYS A 309 21.14 19.62 -25.15
C LYS A 309 20.57 18.47 -24.33
N PHE A 310 20.17 17.37 -24.98
CA PHE A 310 19.65 16.19 -24.31
C PHE A 310 20.76 15.42 -23.59
N PHE A 311 21.76 14.93 -24.33
CA PHE A 311 22.78 14.04 -23.75
C PHE A 311 23.68 14.80 -22.78
N SER A 312 24.24 15.95 -23.17
CA SER A 312 25.01 16.79 -22.24
C SER A 312 24.17 17.17 -21.02
N GLY A 313 22.89 17.51 -21.24
CA GLY A 313 21.95 17.80 -20.16
C GLY A 313 21.75 16.65 -19.19
N ILE A 314 21.67 15.39 -19.64
CA ILE A 314 21.51 14.23 -18.75
C ILE A 314 22.71 14.11 -17.81
N PHE A 315 23.91 14.23 -18.36
CA PHE A 315 25.15 14.12 -17.59
C PHE A 315 25.34 15.33 -16.66
N GLU A 316 25.07 16.55 -17.13
CA GLU A 316 25.16 17.77 -16.32
C GLU A 316 24.15 17.82 -15.17
N ASN A 317 22.97 17.22 -15.34
CA ASN A 317 21.91 17.18 -14.32
C ASN A 317 21.94 15.89 -13.48
N PHE A 318 22.95 15.03 -13.63
CA PHE A 318 23.13 13.89 -12.75
C PHE A 318 23.49 14.41 -11.35
N THR A 319 22.78 13.95 -10.34
CA THR A 319 22.91 14.48 -8.97
C THR A 319 22.98 13.34 -7.96
N ILE A 320 22.72 13.63 -6.69
CA ILE A 320 22.54 12.63 -5.63
C ILE A 320 21.17 12.81 -4.99
N THR A 321 20.56 11.72 -4.54
CA THR A 321 19.25 11.74 -3.88
C THR A 321 19.33 12.28 -2.46
N SER A 322 20.44 12.07 -1.75
CA SER A 322 20.62 12.43 -0.34
C SER A 322 20.97 13.91 -0.10
N SER A 323 21.02 14.75 -1.15
CA SER A 323 21.40 16.18 -1.04
C SER A 323 20.55 16.95 -0.02
N SER A 324 19.22 16.72 0.01
CA SER A 324 18.32 17.38 0.97
C SER A 324 18.61 16.97 2.42
N ALA A 325 18.87 15.68 2.66
CA ALA A 325 19.27 15.18 3.98
C ALA A 325 20.65 15.71 4.40
N MET A 326 21.64 15.73 3.50
CA MET A 326 22.95 16.32 3.78
C MET A 326 22.83 17.82 4.12
N GLN A 327 22.00 18.54 3.37
CA GLN A 327 21.72 19.96 3.60
C GLN A 327 21.11 20.21 4.98
N ALA A 328 20.12 19.41 5.39
CA ALA A 328 19.44 19.58 6.67
C ALA A 328 20.28 19.08 7.85
N TYR A 329 20.79 17.84 7.79
CA TYR A 329 21.39 17.15 8.93
C TYR A 329 22.89 17.40 9.08
N TRP A 330 23.65 17.45 7.98
CA TRP A 330 25.11 17.68 8.06
C TRP A 330 25.46 19.16 8.00
N ALA A 331 24.92 19.90 7.03
CA ALA A 331 25.23 21.32 6.85
C ALA A 331 24.42 22.24 7.78
N GLY A 332 23.31 21.74 8.37
CA GLY A 332 22.47 22.51 9.30
C GLY A 332 21.78 23.71 8.65
N VAL A 333 21.38 23.58 7.38
CA VAL A 333 20.84 24.70 6.61
C VAL A 333 19.38 24.99 6.99
N THR A 334 19.16 26.17 7.55
CA THR A 334 17.82 26.71 7.77
C THR A 334 17.12 27.12 6.46
N PRO A 335 15.78 27.02 6.37
CA PRO A 335 15.02 27.49 5.21
C PRO A 335 15.26 28.96 4.87
N LEU A 336 15.36 29.84 5.87
CA LEU A 336 15.63 31.26 5.65
C LEU A 336 16.95 31.48 4.91
N ASN A 337 18.04 30.84 5.37
CA ASN A 337 19.35 31.00 4.73
C ASN A 337 19.36 30.40 3.33
N GLU A 338 18.74 29.23 3.12
CA GLU A 338 18.52 28.66 1.78
C GLU A 338 17.86 29.69 0.84
N LYS A 339 16.81 30.38 1.29
CA LYS A 339 16.12 31.40 0.47
C LYS A 339 16.94 32.68 0.28
N ILE A 340 17.70 33.14 1.27
CA ILE A 340 18.59 34.30 1.13
C ILE A 340 19.63 34.03 0.04
N LEU A 341 20.27 32.86 0.04
CA LEU A 341 21.25 32.50 -0.99
C LEU A 341 20.58 32.27 -2.35
N ALA A 342 19.34 31.75 -2.39
CA ALA A 342 18.58 31.69 -3.64
C ALA A 342 18.30 33.09 -4.23
N ILE A 343 17.99 34.10 -3.40
CA ILE A 343 17.82 35.50 -3.84
C ILE A 343 19.12 36.06 -4.43
N ILE A 344 20.26 35.78 -3.79
CA ILE A 344 21.58 36.18 -4.29
C ILE A 344 21.88 35.45 -5.61
N GLY A 345 21.61 34.15 -5.69
CA GLY A 345 21.76 33.33 -6.90
C GLY A 345 20.93 33.86 -8.07
N ASN A 346 19.66 34.19 -7.85
CA ASN A 346 18.78 34.82 -8.85
C ASN A 346 19.34 36.16 -9.34
N SER A 347 19.94 36.95 -8.45
CA SER A 347 20.58 38.21 -8.80
C SER A 347 21.82 37.98 -9.68
N ILE A 348 22.66 37.00 -9.34
CA ILE A 348 23.81 36.59 -10.15
C ILE A 348 23.37 36.08 -11.51
N PHE A 349 22.30 35.27 -11.56
CA PHE A 349 21.72 34.79 -12.82
C PHE A 349 21.30 35.97 -13.71
N ALA A 350 20.57 36.95 -13.16
CA ALA A 350 20.14 38.13 -13.91
C ALA A 350 21.31 38.98 -14.41
N ILE A 351 22.32 39.20 -13.55
CA ILE A 351 23.56 39.90 -13.90
C ILE A 351 24.29 39.18 -15.03
N THR A 352 24.41 37.85 -14.92
CA THR A 352 25.04 37.00 -15.92
C THR A 352 24.33 37.10 -17.26
N LEU A 353 23.00 37.05 -17.26
CA LEU A 353 22.16 37.22 -18.46
C LEU A 353 22.50 38.54 -19.17
N TYR A 354 22.55 39.63 -18.40
CA TYR A 354 22.84 40.97 -18.91
C TYR A 354 24.27 41.07 -19.49
N PHE A 355 25.29 40.65 -18.75
CA PHE A 355 26.69 40.74 -19.20
C PHE A 355 27.00 39.80 -20.37
N THR A 356 26.45 38.58 -20.37
CA THR A 356 26.63 37.63 -21.47
C THR A 356 25.96 38.13 -22.74
N GLY A 357 24.75 38.69 -22.64
CA GLY A 357 24.06 39.31 -23.78
C GLY A 357 24.79 40.53 -24.34
N LYS A 358 25.48 41.31 -23.49
CA LYS A 358 26.19 42.54 -23.89
C LYS A 358 27.62 42.31 -24.41
N TYR A 359 28.37 41.41 -23.78
CA TYR A 359 29.81 41.23 -24.04
C TYR A 359 30.18 39.82 -24.52
N GLY A 360 29.34 38.81 -24.26
CA GLY A 360 29.61 37.40 -24.56
C GLY A 360 29.30 36.97 -26.00
N LEU A 361 28.82 37.89 -26.85
CA LEU A 361 28.38 37.60 -28.23
C LEU A 361 29.50 37.05 -29.13
N HIS A 362 30.76 37.35 -28.81
CA HIS A 362 31.93 36.93 -29.61
C HIS A 362 32.71 35.76 -29.01
N TRP A 363 32.26 35.21 -27.88
CA TRP A 363 32.98 34.14 -27.20
C TRP A 363 32.75 32.78 -27.85
N ASN A 364 33.75 31.90 -27.78
CA ASN A 364 33.60 30.52 -28.22
C ASN A 364 32.76 29.75 -27.20
N TRP A 365 31.58 29.28 -27.63
CA TRP A 365 30.60 28.64 -26.74
C TRP A 365 31.11 27.33 -26.14
N ARG A 366 31.93 26.56 -26.87
CA ARG A 366 32.47 25.29 -26.38
C ARG A 366 33.44 25.51 -25.22
N TRP A 367 34.42 26.38 -25.41
CA TRP A 367 35.45 26.65 -24.40
C TRP A 367 34.88 27.33 -23.17
N MET A 368 33.92 28.23 -23.37
CA MET A 368 33.19 28.89 -22.29
C MET A 368 32.46 27.84 -21.43
N HIS A 369 31.64 26.98 -22.04
CA HIS A 369 30.87 25.96 -21.32
C HIS A 369 31.77 24.95 -20.61
N ALA A 370 32.82 24.47 -21.27
CA ALA A 370 33.78 23.52 -20.69
C ALA A 370 34.50 24.09 -19.46
N THR A 371 34.99 25.33 -19.55
CA THR A 371 35.72 25.97 -18.44
C THR A 371 34.83 26.11 -17.22
N MET A 372 33.56 26.45 -17.42
CA MET A 372 32.63 26.67 -16.32
C MET A 372 32.14 25.37 -15.68
N ILE A 373 31.82 24.34 -16.47
CA ILE A 373 31.49 23.01 -15.92
C ILE A 373 32.65 22.49 -15.07
N ILE A 374 33.89 22.55 -15.58
CA ILE A 374 35.05 22.07 -14.84
C ILE A 374 35.23 22.88 -13.56
N ALA A 375 35.22 24.22 -13.64
CA ALA A 375 35.42 25.08 -12.48
C ALA A 375 34.37 24.85 -11.39
N VAL A 376 33.09 24.76 -11.76
CA VAL A 376 31.99 24.52 -10.84
C VAL A 376 32.01 23.11 -10.27
N THR A 377 32.25 22.09 -11.10
CA THR A 377 32.32 20.69 -10.64
C THR A 377 33.45 20.50 -9.62
N VAL A 378 34.61 21.12 -9.86
CA VAL A 378 35.73 21.08 -8.91
C VAL A 378 35.39 21.80 -7.61
N LEU A 379 34.79 23.00 -7.70
CA LEU A 379 34.39 23.76 -6.52
C LEU A 379 33.36 22.99 -5.68
N ASP A 380 32.33 22.45 -6.31
CA ASP A 380 31.29 21.65 -5.65
C ASP A 380 31.86 20.39 -5.01
N CYS A 381 32.67 19.64 -5.75
CA CYS A 381 33.34 18.44 -5.23
C CYS A 381 34.15 18.72 -3.97
N LEU A 382 34.91 19.82 -3.94
CA LEU A 382 35.66 20.22 -2.76
C LEU A 382 34.74 20.51 -1.57
N VAL A 383 33.70 21.32 -1.76
CA VAL A 383 32.78 21.71 -0.68
C VAL A 383 31.99 20.52 -0.15
N THR A 384 31.40 19.72 -1.05
CA THR A 384 30.59 18.57 -0.66
C THR A 384 31.43 17.50 0.02
N MET A 385 32.64 17.20 -0.47
CA MET A 385 33.52 16.21 0.18
C MET A 385 33.98 16.65 1.57
N LEU A 386 34.31 17.93 1.77
CA LEU A 386 34.67 18.47 3.08
C LEU A 386 33.49 18.44 4.07
N THR A 387 32.26 18.56 3.57
CA THR A 387 31.03 18.44 4.37
C THR A 387 30.77 16.96 4.75
N THR A 388 30.89 16.04 3.78
CA THR A 388 30.70 14.60 3.99
C THR A 388 31.65 14.05 5.05
N TRP A 389 32.92 14.44 5.01
CA TRP A 389 33.95 13.97 5.94
C TRP A 389 34.06 14.78 7.24
N ASP A 390 33.12 15.70 7.50
CA ASP A 390 33.05 16.49 8.73
C ASP A 390 34.31 17.33 9.00
N VAL A 391 34.90 17.86 7.92
CA VAL A 391 36.02 18.82 8.02
C VAL A 391 35.47 20.24 8.15
N ILE A 392 34.47 20.58 7.34
CA ILE A 392 33.76 21.86 7.38
C ILE A 392 32.27 21.61 7.17
N ARG A 393 31.47 21.71 8.24
CA ARG A 393 30.01 21.65 8.20
C ARG A 393 29.41 23.00 8.56
N ASN A 394 29.21 23.83 7.53
CA ASN A 394 28.69 25.17 7.70
C ASN A 394 27.69 25.49 6.57
N GLN A 395 26.51 25.98 6.95
CA GLN A 395 25.45 26.33 6.00
C GLN A 395 25.86 27.31 4.90
N TRP A 396 26.70 28.32 5.19
CA TRP A 396 27.15 29.29 4.19
C TRP A 396 28.19 28.69 3.25
N PHE A 397 29.00 27.76 3.75
CA PHE A 397 29.97 27.01 2.95
C PHE A 397 29.25 26.09 1.95
N TRP A 398 28.22 25.37 2.41
CA TRP A 398 27.37 24.50 1.59
C TRP A 398 26.59 25.29 0.53
N LEU A 399 25.86 26.34 0.95
CA LEU A 399 25.00 27.12 0.06
C LEU A 399 25.75 28.06 -0.90
N GLY A 400 27.03 28.33 -0.64
CA GLY A 400 27.85 29.18 -1.51
C GLY A 400 28.05 28.60 -2.92
N VAL A 401 28.12 27.28 -3.05
CA VAL A 401 28.33 26.64 -4.36
C VAL A 401 27.11 26.78 -5.28
N PRO A 402 25.88 26.44 -4.88
CA PRO A 402 24.68 26.67 -5.69
C PRO A 402 24.55 28.12 -6.21
N VAL A 403 25.01 29.10 -5.43
CA VAL A 403 25.04 30.50 -5.85
C VAL A 403 26.00 30.73 -7.03
N VAL A 404 27.18 30.10 -7.01
CA VAL A 404 28.15 30.14 -8.12
C VAL A 404 27.64 29.37 -9.33
N GLU A 405 26.90 28.27 -9.14
CA GLU A 405 26.28 27.49 -10.23
C GLU A 405 25.26 28.27 -11.07
N ASN A 406 24.69 29.36 -10.54
CA ASN A 406 23.81 30.24 -11.31
C ASN A 406 24.53 30.94 -12.47
N LEU A 407 25.87 31.08 -12.40
CA LEU A 407 26.69 31.69 -13.46
C LEU A 407 26.73 30.81 -14.73
N PRO A 408 27.18 29.53 -14.70
CA PRO A 408 27.09 28.67 -15.89
C PRO A 408 25.65 28.47 -16.37
N THR A 409 24.69 28.34 -15.45
CA THR A 409 23.27 28.18 -15.79
C THR A 409 22.75 29.37 -16.59
N GLY A 410 23.06 30.61 -16.16
CA GLY A 410 22.70 31.84 -16.87
C GLY A 410 23.27 31.90 -18.28
N MET A 411 24.55 31.53 -18.45
CA MET A 411 25.18 31.51 -19.78
C MET A 411 24.60 30.43 -20.70
N ALA A 412 24.42 29.21 -20.19
CA ALA A 412 23.87 28.09 -20.96
C ALA A 412 22.42 28.37 -21.43
N PHE A 413 21.66 29.09 -20.60
CA PHE A 413 20.31 29.56 -20.92
C PHE A 413 20.31 30.59 -22.07
N VAL A 414 21.18 31.60 -22.01
CA VAL A 414 21.32 32.62 -23.08
C VAL A 414 21.70 32.00 -24.42
N ILE A 415 22.71 31.11 -24.42
CA ILE A 415 23.16 30.45 -25.65
C ILE A 415 22.02 29.59 -26.23
N GLY A 416 21.26 28.91 -25.37
CA GLY A 416 20.12 28.10 -25.79
C GLY A 416 19.01 28.92 -26.46
N THR A 417 18.63 30.06 -25.87
CA THR A 417 17.55 30.90 -26.40
C THR A 417 17.94 31.59 -27.72
N TYR A 418 19.18 32.05 -27.85
CA TYR A 418 19.66 32.66 -29.10
C TYR A 418 19.67 31.69 -30.27
N VAL A 419 20.11 30.43 -30.06
CA VAL A 419 20.11 29.43 -31.13
C VAL A 419 18.68 29.12 -31.60
N ILE A 420 17.70 29.10 -30.70
CA ILE A 420 16.29 28.83 -31.05
C ILE A 420 15.69 29.92 -31.93
N VAL A 421 15.92 31.20 -31.60
CA VAL A 421 15.40 32.34 -32.38
C VAL A 421 15.92 32.32 -33.83
N GLU A 422 17.19 31.93 -34.01
CA GLU A 422 17.81 31.84 -35.34
C GLU A 422 17.33 30.61 -36.15
N LEU A 423 16.76 29.61 -35.48
CA LEU A 423 16.25 28.38 -36.09
C LEU A 423 14.74 28.44 -36.41
N ALA A 424 13.97 29.28 -35.70
CA ALA A 424 12.53 29.42 -35.92
C ALA A 424 12.20 30.20 -37.21
N GLU A 425 11.19 29.77 -37.95
CA GLU A 425 10.68 30.40 -39.18
C GLU A 425 9.24 30.88 -38.98
N GLU A 426 8.74 31.73 -39.89
CA GLU A 426 7.38 32.28 -39.78
C GLU A 426 6.33 31.15 -39.88
N GLY A 427 5.49 30.99 -38.84
CA GLY A 427 4.43 29.99 -38.76
C GLY A 427 4.78 28.68 -38.04
N ASN A 428 6.04 28.46 -37.62
CA ASN A 428 6.44 27.31 -36.79
C ASN A 428 7.15 27.73 -35.49
N GLU A 429 7.02 28.99 -35.08
CA GLU A 429 7.75 29.58 -33.95
C GLU A 429 7.47 28.82 -32.65
N GLY A 430 6.20 28.46 -32.43
CA GLY A 430 5.74 27.74 -31.25
C GLY A 430 6.29 26.31 -31.15
N ALA A 431 6.27 25.54 -32.23
CA ALA A 431 6.81 24.17 -32.22
C ALA A 431 8.33 24.09 -32.23
N VAL A 432 9.07 24.97 -32.92
CA VAL A 432 10.54 24.92 -32.89
C VAL A 432 11.06 25.32 -31.52
N TYR A 433 10.50 26.39 -30.96
CA TYR A 433 10.77 26.81 -29.59
C TYR A 433 10.35 25.73 -28.60
N GLY A 434 9.14 25.19 -28.78
CA GLY A 434 8.60 24.11 -27.96
C GLY A 434 9.43 22.81 -28.04
N LEU A 435 9.95 22.43 -29.20
CA LEU A 435 10.74 21.22 -29.41
C LEU A 435 12.07 21.29 -28.68
N ILE A 436 12.89 22.31 -28.98
CA ILE A 436 14.22 22.45 -28.39
C ILE A 436 14.11 22.69 -26.87
N GLY A 437 13.12 23.48 -26.45
CA GLY A 437 12.80 23.69 -25.04
C GLY A 437 12.40 22.40 -24.34
N SER A 438 11.49 21.61 -24.93
CA SER A 438 11.02 20.34 -24.35
C SER A 438 12.14 19.34 -24.15
N VAL A 439 12.99 19.15 -25.16
CA VAL A 439 14.08 18.17 -25.03
C VAL A 439 15.10 18.61 -23.98
N SER A 440 15.41 19.91 -23.93
CA SER A 440 16.32 20.46 -22.92
C SER A 440 15.76 20.28 -21.50
N ASN A 441 14.47 20.54 -21.30
CA ASN A 441 13.81 20.39 -20.00
C ASN A 441 13.60 18.93 -19.60
N LEU A 442 13.53 18.00 -20.56
CA LEU A 442 13.36 16.57 -20.29
C LEU A 442 14.63 15.89 -19.80
N ALA A 443 15.80 16.47 -20.10
CA ALA A 443 17.08 15.92 -19.65
C ALA A 443 17.16 15.82 -18.12
N THR A 444 16.67 16.83 -17.38
CA THR A 444 16.69 16.86 -15.91
C THR A 444 15.81 15.76 -15.27
N PRO A 445 14.52 15.58 -15.63
CA PRO A 445 13.73 14.46 -15.14
C PRO A 445 14.32 13.09 -15.44
N PHE A 446 14.89 12.90 -16.63
CA PHE A 446 15.48 11.63 -17.02
C PHE A 446 16.76 11.34 -16.23
N ALA A 447 17.66 12.33 -16.11
CA ALA A 447 18.86 12.23 -15.26
C ALA A 447 18.53 11.86 -13.82
N SER A 448 17.45 12.44 -13.26
CA SER A 448 16.99 12.11 -11.92
C SER A 448 16.53 10.65 -11.80
N THR A 449 15.88 10.07 -12.82
CA THR A 449 15.52 8.64 -12.78
C THR A 449 16.74 7.73 -12.75
N ILE A 450 17.81 8.08 -13.47
CA ILE A 450 19.07 7.34 -13.47
C ILE A 450 19.75 7.50 -12.10
N THR A 451 19.81 8.72 -11.59
CA THR A 451 20.36 9.05 -10.26
C THR A 451 19.72 8.18 -9.18
N LYS A 452 18.38 8.14 -9.12
CA LYS A 452 17.64 7.30 -8.17
C LYS A 452 17.96 5.82 -8.30
N ASN A 453 18.06 5.32 -9.53
CA ASN A 453 18.36 3.92 -9.75
C ASN A 453 19.76 3.54 -9.29
N VAL A 454 20.75 4.43 -9.49
CA VAL A 454 22.12 4.26 -8.99
C VAL A 454 22.14 4.33 -7.47
N ASP A 455 21.58 5.39 -6.89
CA ASP A 455 21.62 5.66 -5.45
C ASP A 455 20.83 4.62 -4.64
N SER A 456 19.82 3.97 -5.21
CA SER A 456 19.05 2.89 -4.54
C SER A 456 19.88 1.65 -4.14
N ASN A 457 21.14 1.58 -4.58
CA ASN A 457 22.08 0.52 -4.21
C ASN A 457 22.97 0.88 -3.00
N PHE A 458 22.81 2.09 -2.44
CA PHE A 458 23.64 2.62 -1.35
C PHE A 458 22.78 2.97 -0.13
N ASP A 459 23.36 2.89 1.06
CA ASP A 459 22.68 3.18 2.33
C ASP A 459 22.67 4.69 2.63
N VAL A 460 21.78 5.42 1.96
CA VAL A 460 21.74 6.90 1.99
C VAL A 460 20.35 7.48 2.28
N THR A 461 19.51 6.76 3.03
CA THR A 461 18.19 7.26 3.45
C THR A 461 18.33 8.43 4.43
N ASN A 462 17.23 9.17 4.65
CA ASN A 462 17.24 10.27 5.63
C ASN A 462 17.75 9.84 7.02
N ALA A 463 17.37 8.63 7.45
CA ALA A 463 17.81 8.07 8.72
C ALA A 463 19.32 7.74 8.70
N ASP A 464 19.81 7.13 7.62
CA ASP A 464 21.24 6.80 7.46
C ASP A 464 22.09 8.07 7.54
N ILE A 465 21.72 9.12 6.80
CA ILE A 465 22.42 10.40 6.81
C ILE A 465 22.38 11.04 8.19
N ALA A 466 21.23 11.00 8.89
CA ALA A 466 21.09 11.53 10.24
C ALA A 466 21.96 10.80 11.28
N THR A 467 22.18 9.48 11.14
CA THR A 467 23.07 8.73 12.04
C THR A 467 24.55 9.07 11.88
N ASP A 468 24.95 9.61 10.73
CA ASP A 468 26.31 10.10 10.45
C ASP A 468 27.45 9.10 10.76
N THR A 469 27.24 7.81 10.47
CA THR A 469 28.26 6.78 10.67
C THR A 469 29.38 6.83 9.62
N ASN A 470 30.54 6.24 9.94
CA ASN A 470 31.66 6.15 8.98
C ASN A 470 31.28 5.38 7.70
N HIS A 471 30.44 4.33 7.84
CA HIS A 471 29.90 3.57 6.71
C HIS A 471 29.10 4.48 5.76
N VAL A 472 28.15 5.25 6.30
CA VAL A 472 27.32 6.16 5.51
C VAL A 472 28.16 7.25 4.82
N ARG A 473 29.19 7.78 5.48
CA ARG A 473 30.11 8.75 4.84
C ARG A 473 30.84 8.15 3.63
N TRP A 474 31.20 6.86 3.66
CA TRP A 474 31.77 6.15 2.52
C TRP A 474 30.75 5.90 1.41
N GLU A 475 29.55 5.43 1.75
CA GLU A 475 28.43 5.25 0.82
C GLU A 475 28.14 6.56 0.05
N VAL A 476 28.06 7.68 0.77
CA VAL A 476 27.91 9.02 0.18
C VAL A 476 29.12 9.42 -0.68
N THR A 477 30.34 9.07 -0.27
CA THR A 477 31.55 9.35 -1.07
C THR A 477 31.51 8.61 -2.40
N TYR A 478 31.04 7.35 -2.44
CA TYR A 478 30.94 6.59 -3.69
C TYR A 478 29.94 7.20 -4.67
N ILE A 479 28.74 7.57 -4.21
CA ILE A 479 27.76 8.23 -5.08
C ILE A 479 28.24 9.60 -5.57
N LEU A 480 28.99 10.35 -4.76
CA LEU A 480 29.59 11.63 -5.17
C LEU A 480 30.66 11.44 -6.26
N ILE A 481 31.51 10.42 -6.16
CA ILE A 481 32.49 10.08 -7.21
C ILE A 481 31.76 9.76 -8.51
N ILE A 482 30.67 8.98 -8.45
CA ILE A 482 29.85 8.67 -9.62
C ILE A 482 29.24 9.96 -10.20
N ARG A 483 28.62 10.80 -9.37
CA ARG A 483 28.02 12.08 -9.78
C ARG A 483 29.03 12.96 -10.54
N TYR A 484 30.20 13.23 -9.96
CA TYR A 484 31.17 14.12 -10.59
C TYR A 484 31.79 13.51 -11.84
N SER A 485 31.96 12.18 -11.88
CA SER A 485 32.41 11.48 -13.10
C SER A 485 31.38 11.63 -14.23
N MET A 486 30.09 11.52 -13.90
CA MET A 486 28.99 11.73 -14.85
C MET A 486 28.96 13.18 -15.34
N ASN A 487 29.03 14.17 -14.44
CA ASN A 487 29.03 15.59 -14.83
C ASN A 487 30.16 15.92 -15.81
N LEU A 488 31.38 15.42 -15.55
CA LEU A 488 32.52 15.61 -16.45
C LEU A 488 32.36 14.84 -17.77
N ALA A 489 31.71 13.68 -17.78
CA ALA A 489 31.40 12.94 -18.99
C ALA A 489 30.45 13.70 -19.93
N GLY A 490 29.69 14.69 -19.43
CA GLY A 490 28.91 15.62 -20.27
C GLY A 490 29.76 16.34 -21.32
N LEU A 491 31.03 16.61 -21.02
CA LEU A 491 31.97 17.25 -21.95
C LEU A 491 32.24 16.40 -23.22
N LEU A 492 31.98 15.09 -23.19
CA LEU A 492 32.08 14.22 -24.37
C LEU A 492 31.12 14.65 -25.50
N PHE A 493 30.01 15.31 -25.15
CA PHE A 493 29.00 15.76 -26.10
C PHE A 493 29.25 17.18 -26.61
N LEU A 494 30.18 17.93 -26.01
CA LEU A 494 30.55 19.30 -26.39
C LEU A 494 30.87 19.51 -27.89
N PRO A 495 31.49 18.55 -28.62
CA PRO A 495 31.70 18.68 -30.06
C PRO A 495 30.42 18.83 -30.89
N LEU A 496 29.26 18.42 -30.36
CA LEU A 496 27.96 18.59 -31.02
C LEU A 496 27.46 20.04 -30.97
N LEU A 497 27.86 20.83 -29.95
CA LEU A 497 27.51 22.24 -29.87
C LEU A 497 28.28 23.05 -30.92
N PRO A 498 27.67 23.96 -31.71
CA PRO A 498 28.43 24.86 -32.59
C PRO A 498 29.37 25.78 -31.79
N LYS A 499 30.53 26.18 -32.36
CA LYS A 499 31.49 27.05 -31.66
C LYS A 499 30.98 28.49 -31.52
N GLN A 500 30.15 28.96 -32.47
CA GLN A 500 29.64 30.32 -32.51
C GLN A 500 28.47 30.48 -33.51
N LYS A 501 27.77 31.63 -33.48
CA LYS A 501 26.71 32.01 -34.43
C LYS A 501 27.09 31.79 -35.91
N ALA A 502 28.33 32.12 -36.29
CA ALA A 502 28.81 31.98 -37.67
C ALA A 502 28.81 30.51 -38.14
N GLU A 503 29.28 29.59 -37.30
CA GLU A 503 29.27 28.16 -37.60
C GLU A 503 27.84 27.60 -37.57
N THR A 504 26.95 28.10 -36.71
CA THR A 504 25.52 27.75 -36.74
C THR A 504 24.87 28.13 -38.07
N ASN A 505 25.17 29.33 -38.59
CA ASN A 505 24.67 29.79 -39.88
C ASN A 505 25.27 29.01 -41.05
N GLU A 506 26.54 28.62 -40.96
CA GLU A 506 27.18 27.74 -41.93
C GLU A 506 26.55 26.34 -41.92
N LEU A 507 26.29 25.79 -40.73
CA LEU A 507 25.61 24.50 -40.55
C LEU A 507 24.18 24.57 -41.10
N LYS A 508 23.49 25.70 -40.95
CA LYS A 508 22.16 25.94 -41.53
C LYS A 508 22.21 25.91 -43.07
N ARG A 509 23.23 26.52 -43.67
CA ARG A 509 23.40 26.57 -45.13
C ARG A 509 23.85 25.24 -45.74
N ASN A 510 24.76 24.53 -45.07
CA ASN A 510 25.51 23.41 -45.65
C ASN A 510 25.27 22.06 -44.95
N GLY A 511 24.43 21.99 -43.91
CA GLY A 511 24.36 20.85 -42.99
C GLY A 511 23.63 19.61 -43.52
N GLY A 512 22.81 19.74 -44.55
CA GLY A 512 22.00 18.64 -45.11
C GLY A 512 20.92 18.11 -44.15
N SER A 513 20.24 17.03 -44.56
CA SER A 513 19.19 16.36 -43.78
C SER A 513 19.41 14.85 -43.69
N SER A 514 18.96 14.24 -42.59
CA SER A 514 19.04 12.79 -42.36
C SER A 514 17.77 12.28 -41.71
N ARG A 515 17.04 11.41 -42.44
CA ARG A 515 15.80 10.81 -41.96
C ARG A 515 16.01 9.86 -40.78
N ILE A 516 17.14 9.14 -40.76
CA ILE A 516 17.49 8.20 -39.69
C ILE A 516 17.76 8.96 -38.38
N LEU A 517 18.58 10.02 -38.43
CA LEU A 517 18.90 10.81 -37.24
C LEU A 517 17.68 11.59 -36.72
N GLY A 518 16.79 12.04 -37.61
CA GLY A 518 15.49 12.59 -37.23
C GLY A 518 14.63 11.57 -36.47
N PHE A 519 14.55 10.31 -36.94
CA PHE A 519 13.82 9.25 -36.25
C PHE A 519 14.42 8.92 -34.88
N VAL A 520 15.75 8.75 -34.80
CA VAL A 520 16.46 8.50 -33.53
C VAL A 520 16.17 9.60 -32.51
N THR A 521 16.13 10.86 -32.97
CA THR A 521 15.80 12.02 -32.14
C THR A 521 14.41 11.93 -31.51
N LEU A 522 13.39 11.58 -32.29
CA LEU A 522 12.04 11.38 -31.77
C LEU A 522 11.95 10.15 -30.85
N ALA A 523 12.68 9.08 -31.16
CA ALA A 523 12.64 7.84 -30.40
C ALA A 523 13.19 8.00 -28.98
N TYR A 524 14.37 8.59 -28.80
CA TYR A 524 14.90 8.80 -27.44
C TYR A 524 14.09 9.84 -26.67
N PHE A 525 13.54 10.86 -27.33
CA PHE A 525 12.67 11.85 -26.69
C PHE A 525 11.39 11.18 -26.15
N ALA A 526 10.71 10.39 -26.98
CA ALA A 526 9.50 9.67 -26.58
C ALA A 526 9.77 8.67 -25.44
N PHE A 527 10.86 7.90 -25.55
CA PHE A 527 11.28 6.97 -24.49
C PHE A 527 11.54 7.71 -23.18
N ALA A 528 12.35 8.77 -23.20
CA ALA A 528 12.69 9.52 -22.00
C ALA A 528 11.48 10.20 -21.38
N LEU A 529 10.51 10.67 -22.17
CA LEU A 529 9.29 11.32 -21.68
C LEU A 529 8.40 10.32 -20.94
N VAL A 530 8.15 9.15 -21.55
CA VAL A 530 7.34 8.08 -20.94
C VAL A 530 8.03 7.54 -19.69
N TRP A 531 9.33 7.24 -19.78
CA TRP A 531 10.11 6.71 -18.67
C TRP A 531 10.16 7.68 -17.50
N SER A 532 10.49 8.94 -17.75
CA SER A 532 10.60 9.96 -16.68
C SER A 532 9.26 10.20 -16.00
N THR A 533 8.17 10.24 -16.77
CA THR A 533 6.82 10.41 -16.20
C THR A 533 6.45 9.22 -15.33
N MET A 534 6.64 7.99 -15.83
CA MET A 534 6.32 6.75 -15.12
C MET A 534 7.11 6.64 -13.80
N VAL A 535 8.44 6.75 -13.86
CA VAL A 535 9.30 6.53 -12.69
C VAL A 535 9.08 7.60 -11.62
N ASN A 536 8.99 8.88 -11.99
CA ASN A 536 8.81 9.95 -11.00
C ASN A 536 7.43 9.91 -10.33
N ILE A 537 6.38 9.47 -11.04
CA ILE A 537 5.07 9.21 -10.42
C ILE A 537 5.16 8.01 -9.45
N MET A 538 5.83 6.93 -9.84
CA MET A 538 6.01 5.76 -8.96
C MET A 538 6.78 6.10 -7.68
N SER A 539 7.76 7.00 -7.74
CA SER A 539 8.56 7.40 -6.57
C SER A 539 7.75 8.09 -5.47
N ILE A 540 6.66 8.78 -5.80
CA ILE A 540 5.88 9.55 -4.81
C ILE A 540 4.75 8.76 -4.16
N TYR A 541 4.29 7.65 -4.76
CA TYR A 541 3.21 6.85 -4.18
C TYR A 541 3.76 5.84 -3.15
N PRO A 542 3.18 5.76 -1.93
CA PRO A 542 3.65 4.82 -0.90
C PRO A 542 3.74 3.37 -1.40
N SER A 543 2.76 2.90 -2.17
CA SER A 543 2.68 1.54 -2.70
C SER A 543 3.77 1.17 -3.72
N THR A 544 4.39 2.16 -4.38
CA THR A 544 5.39 1.94 -5.43
C THR A 544 6.76 2.55 -5.11
N SER A 545 6.83 3.41 -4.09
CA SER A 545 8.05 4.11 -3.68
C SER A 545 9.17 3.18 -3.25
N CYS A 546 8.84 2.00 -2.70
CA CYS A 546 9.80 0.97 -2.30
C CYS A 546 10.45 0.23 -3.47
N LEU A 547 9.98 0.40 -4.71
CA LEU A 547 10.57 -0.28 -5.86
C LEU A 547 11.93 0.34 -6.22
N ARG A 548 12.94 -0.49 -6.50
CA ARG A 548 14.27 -0.01 -6.93
C ARG A 548 14.24 0.86 -8.18
N ILE A 549 13.33 0.56 -9.12
CA ILE A 549 13.13 1.41 -10.31
C ILE A 549 12.66 2.83 -9.94
N ALA A 550 11.95 2.97 -8.81
CA ALA A 550 11.46 4.22 -8.28
C ALA A 550 12.44 4.90 -7.30
N GLY A 551 13.63 4.31 -7.08
CA GLY A 551 14.64 4.81 -6.15
C GLY A 551 14.50 4.29 -4.72
N GLY A 552 13.52 3.44 -4.43
CA GLY A 552 13.36 2.84 -3.10
C GLY A 552 14.37 1.73 -2.84
N THR A 553 14.73 1.57 -1.58
CA THR A 553 15.29 0.32 -1.11
C THR A 553 14.16 -0.70 -1.14
N ALA A 554 14.20 -1.63 -2.10
CA ALA A 554 13.33 -2.79 -2.00
C ALA A 554 13.65 -3.43 -0.64
N THR A 555 12.74 -3.32 0.33
CA THR A 555 12.80 -4.16 1.52
C THR A 555 12.69 -5.58 0.99
N SER A 556 13.82 -6.27 0.90
CA SER A 556 13.96 -7.60 0.33
C SER A 556 13.17 -8.67 1.10
N SER A 557 12.65 -8.30 2.27
CA SER A 557 11.78 -9.13 3.11
C SER A 557 10.31 -9.01 2.71
N ALA A 558 9.63 -10.16 2.60
CA ALA A 558 8.18 -10.20 2.41
C ALA A 558 7.41 -9.83 3.71
N PHE A 559 8.13 -9.78 4.84
CA PHE A 559 7.57 -9.64 6.18
C PHE A 559 8.11 -8.39 6.88
N ALA A 560 7.35 -7.87 7.85
CA ALA A 560 7.86 -6.90 8.80
C ALA A 560 8.95 -7.52 9.69
N PRO A 561 9.89 -6.72 10.24
CA PRO A 561 10.91 -7.22 11.15
C PRO A 561 10.26 -7.77 12.45
N PRO A 562 10.72 -8.93 12.96
CA PRO A 562 10.28 -9.45 14.24
C PRO A 562 10.87 -8.64 15.40
N ALA A 563 10.20 -8.65 16.56
CA ALA A 563 10.67 -8.02 17.78
C ALA A 563 10.89 -9.06 18.89
N ALA A 564 11.99 -8.94 19.63
CA ALA A 564 12.32 -9.84 20.75
C ALA A 564 11.50 -9.57 22.02
N ARG A 565 10.72 -8.50 22.03
CA ARG A 565 9.83 -8.11 23.14
C ARG A 565 8.55 -7.55 22.56
N LEU A 566 7.46 -7.67 23.34
CA LEU A 566 6.22 -6.99 23.03
C LEU A 566 6.45 -5.48 22.91
N SER A 567 5.71 -4.83 22.00
CA SER A 567 5.73 -3.37 21.89
C SER A 567 5.39 -2.71 23.23
N VAL A 568 5.88 -1.49 23.42
CA VAL A 568 5.64 -0.72 24.65
C VAL A 568 4.14 -0.52 24.86
N GLU A 569 3.39 -0.29 23.78
CA GLU A 569 1.94 -0.12 23.82
C GLU A 569 1.21 -1.40 24.30
N LEU A 570 1.56 -2.56 23.73
CA LEU A 570 1.02 -3.85 24.18
C LEU A 570 1.39 -4.13 25.62
N THR A 571 2.63 -3.84 26.02
CA THR A 571 3.10 -4.03 27.38
C THR A 571 2.28 -3.19 28.36
N ARG A 572 2.15 -1.89 28.11
CA ARG A 572 1.34 -0.99 28.96
C ARG A 572 -0.12 -1.42 29.03
N PHE A 573 -0.69 -1.87 27.91
CA PHE A 573 -2.07 -2.36 27.88
C PHE A 573 -2.25 -3.59 28.76
N LEU A 574 -1.37 -4.59 28.64
CA LEU A 574 -1.41 -5.81 29.45
C LEU A 574 -1.16 -5.51 30.94
N ASP A 575 -0.23 -4.60 31.27
CA ASP A 575 0.07 -4.21 32.64
C ASP A 575 -1.15 -3.52 33.29
N GLY A 576 -1.86 -2.69 32.52
CA GLY A 576 -3.11 -2.05 32.97
C GLY A 576 -4.25 -3.06 33.23
N LEU A 577 -4.29 -4.18 32.51
CA LEU A 577 -5.25 -5.25 32.79
C LEU A 577 -4.93 -5.98 34.09
N GLU A 578 -3.66 -6.25 34.37
CA GLU A 578 -3.25 -6.95 35.59
C GLU A 578 -3.52 -6.11 36.85
N ALA A 579 -3.27 -4.80 36.79
CA ALA A 579 -3.39 -3.89 37.95
C ALA A 579 -4.78 -3.86 38.59
N ASN A 580 -5.82 -4.27 37.85
CA ASN A 580 -7.22 -4.21 38.28
C ASN A 580 -7.80 -5.56 38.74
N GLN A 581 -6.97 -6.62 38.86
CA GLN A 581 -7.43 -7.99 39.11
C GLN A 581 -7.13 -8.46 40.52
N ASP A 582 -7.86 -9.49 40.98
CA ASP A 582 -7.61 -10.12 42.27
C ASP A 582 -6.31 -10.92 42.28
N ALA A 583 -5.79 -11.19 43.48
CA ALA A 583 -4.49 -11.82 43.67
C ALA A 583 -4.37 -13.20 43.01
N ILE A 584 -5.46 -13.98 42.94
CA ILE A 584 -5.44 -15.30 42.31
C ILE A 584 -5.30 -15.11 40.80
N LYS A 585 -6.15 -14.29 40.18
CA LYS A 585 -6.07 -14.02 38.74
C LYS A 585 -4.72 -13.43 38.34
N SER A 586 -4.15 -12.51 39.12
CA SER A 586 -2.84 -11.91 38.82
C SER A 586 -1.73 -12.96 38.72
N VAL A 587 -1.74 -14.02 39.54
CA VAL A 587 -0.76 -15.13 39.43
C VAL A 587 -0.87 -15.81 38.07
N HIS A 588 -2.09 -16.14 37.64
CA HIS A 588 -2.30 -16.78 36.34
C HIS A 588 -1.97 -15.84 35.17
N MET A 589 -2.28 -14.55 35.30
CA MET A 589 -1.95 -13.55 34.27
C MET A 589 -0.45 -13.39 34.09
N ARG A 590 0.30 -13.29 35.20
CA ARG A 590 1.77 -13.24 35.17
C ARG A 590 2.37 -14.47 34.54
N LYS A 591 1.82 -15.67 34.83
CA LYS A 591 2.32 -16.89 34.20
C LYS A 591 2.12 -16.88 32.69
N GLY A 592 0.94 -16.47 32.22
CA GLY A 592 0.67 -16.32 30.78
C GLY A 592 1.62 -15.30 30.13
N ARG A 593 1.88 -14.17 30.80
CA ARG A 593 2.83 -13.14 30.35
C ARG A 593 4.26 -13.67 30.24
N GLU A 594 4.75 -14.32 31.29
CA GLU A 594 6.07 -14.94 31.35
C GLU A 594 6.28 -15.93 30.20
N GLN A 595 5.28 -16.78 29.92
CA GLN A 595 5.32 -17.76 28.83
C GLN A 595 5.46 -17.08 27.45
N MET A 596 4.74 -15.98 27.21
CA MET A 596 4.81 -15.23 25.96
C MET A 596 6.15 -14.49 25.81
N ASP A 597 6.61 -13.81 26.86
CA ASP A 597 7.87 -13.06 26.83
C ASP A 597 9.07 -14.01 26.65
N THR A 598 9.05 -15.18 27.30
CA THR A 598 10.07 -16.22 27.14
C THR A 598 10.09 -16.78 25.72
N PHE A 599 8.91 -16.99 25.12
CA PHE A 599 8.80 -17.45 23.73
C PHE A 599 9.39 -16.43 22.74
N LEU A 600 9.03 -15.15 22.90
CA LEU A 600 9.55 -14.06 22.06
C LEU A 600 11.07 -13.96 22.14
N HIS A 601 11.61 -13.98 23.35
CA HIS A 601 13.05 -13.93 23.57
C HIS A 601 13.75 -15.10 22.87
N ARG A 602 13.29 -16.33 23.11
CA ARG A 602 13.89 -17.53 22.51
C ARG A 602 13.82 -17.55 20.99
N GLN A 603 12.76 -17.00 20.40
CA GLN A 603 12.58 -17.00 18.94
C GLN A 603 13.31 -15.87 18.24
N HIS A 604 13.46 -14.70 18.88
CA HIS A 604 13.83 -13.46 18.18
C HIS A 604 15.07 -12.72 18.75
N GLU A 605 15.67 -13.11 19.88
CA GLU A 605 16.77 -12.38 20.55
C GLU A 605 18.00 -12.11 19.66
N HIS A 606 18.26 -12.94 18.65
CA HIS A 606 19.42 -12.83 17.76
C HIS A 606 19.03 -12.71 16.28
N VAL A 607 17.80 -12.30 16.01
CA VAL A 607 17.23 -12.32 14.67
C VAL A 607 16.85 -10.92 14.21
N THR A 608 17.33 -10.51 13.04
CA THR A 608 17.07 -9.19 12.45
C THR A 608 15.98 -9.22 11.37
N SER A 609 15.57 -10.41 10.90
CA SER A 609 14.52 -10.55 9.89
C SER A 609 13.66 -11.79 10.10
N PHE A 610 12.41 -11.77 9.63
CA PHE A 610 11.50 -12.91 9.80
C PHE A 610 11.99 -14.16 9.05
N GLU A 611 12.70 -13.98 7.92
CA GLU A 611 13.30 -15.06 7.16
C GLU A 611 14.31 -15.86 7.98
N GLN A 612 15.10 -15.21 8.82
CA GLN A 612 16.02 -15.90 9.73
C GLN A 612 15.25 -16.72 10.78
N VAL A 613 14.13 -16.18 11.31
CA VAL A 613 13.26 -16.93 12.24
C VAL A 613 12.72 -18.19 11.57
N VAL A 614 12.24 -18.05 10.33
CA VAL A 614 11.71 -19.17 9.54
C VAL A 614 12.80 -20.17 9.17
N ALA A 615 14.02 -19.70 8.85
CA ALA A 615 15.14 -20.56 8.49
C ALA A 615 15.57 -21.50 9.63
N ASN A 616 15.49 -21.05 10.88
CA ASN A 616 15.94 -21.81 12.05
C ASN A 616 15.26 -23.19 12.19
N ASP A 617 13.94 -23.25 11.95
CA ASP A 617 13.14 -24.47 12.13
C ASP A 617 12.67 -25.09 10.80
N SER A 618 13.06 -24.52 9.65
CA SER A 618 12.50 -24.88 8.34
C SER A 618 12.65 -26.37 8.01
N ASP A 619 13.83 -26.94 8.23
CA ASP A 619 14.10 -28.35 7.93
C ASP A 619 13.23 -29.29 8.78
N LEU A 620 12.96 -28.91 10.03
CA LEU A 620 12.11 -29.67 10.94
C LEU A 620 10.66 -29.66 10.51
N TRP A 621 10.16 -28.51 10.04
CA TRP A 621 8.82 -28.39 9.47
C TRP A 621 8.68 -29.13 8.14
N GLN A 622 9.70 -29.13 7.30
CA GLN A 622 9.73 -29.91 6.07
C GLN A 622 9.62 -31.42 6.37
N GLN A 623 10.43 -31.91 7.31
CA GLN A 623 10.38 -33.31 7.76
C GLN A 623 9.02 -33.67 8.35
N HIS A 624 8.38 -32.76 9.10
CA HIS A 624 7.03 -32.95 9.65
C HIS A 624 5.99 -33.12 8.53
N VAL A 625 6.02 -32.27 7.50
CA VAL A 625 5.14 -32.39 6.33
C VAL A 625 5.40 -33.70 5.57
N GLN A 626 6.66 -34.11 5.41
CA GLN A 626 7.00 -35.38 4.75
C GLN A 626 6.46 -36.58 5.55
N LYS A 627 6.71 -36.62 6.85
CA LYS A 627 6.20 -37.69 7.73
C LYS A 627 4.68 -37.78 7.72
N ALA A 628 4.00 -36.63 7.69
CA ALA A 628 2.54 -36.59 7.57
C ALA A 628 2.01 -37.12 6.22
N ASN A 629 2.78 -37.01 5.13
CA ASN A 629 2.42 -37.59 3.84
C ASN A 629 2.61 -39.11 3.78
N GLU A 630 3.56 -39.65 4.54
CA GLU A 630 3.86 -41.09 4.60
C GLU A 630 2.92 -41.86 5.55
N ASP A 631 2.28 -41.16 6.51
CA ASP A 631 1.37 -41.74 7.48
C ASP A 631 0.00 -42.08 6.85
N LYS A 632 -0.41 -43.35 6.97
CA LYS A 632 -1.66 -43.88 6.38
C LYS A 632 -2.93 -43.35 7.07
N ASP A 633 -2.81 -42.85 8.29
CA ASP A 633 -3.91 -42.33 9.11
C ASP A 633 -4.00 -40.80 9.09
N VAL A 634 -3.09 -40.13 8.36
CA VAL A 634 -3.04 -38.68 8.15
C VAL A 634 -3.33 -38.35 6.69
N ARG A 635 -3.89 -37.16 6.45
CA ARG A 635 -4.07 -36.62 5.10
C ARG A 635 -3.55 -35.20 5.04
N VAL A 636 -2.63 -34.94 4.11
CA VAL A 636 -2.17 -33.60 3.79
C VAL A 636 -2.96 -33.05 2.60
N GLN A 637 -3.46 -31.83 2.70
CA GLN A 637 -4.13 -31.11 1.61
C GLN A 637 -3.31 -29.90 1.21
N GLN A 638 -2.87 -29.87 -0.04
CA GLN A 638 -2.15 -28.75 -0.62
C GLN A 638 -3.12 -27.72 -1.19
N ARG A 639 -2.89 -26.46 -0.87
CA ARG A 639 -3.67 -25.30 -1.33
C ARG A 639 -2.72 -24.25 -1.88
N ARG A 640 -3.16 -23.54 -2.92
CA ARG A 640 -2.42 -22.37 -3.41
C ARG A 640 -2.97 -21.13 -2.72
N ALA A 641 -2.10 -20.23 -2.33
CA ALA A 641 -2.50 -18.91 -1.89
C ALA A 641 -2.60 -17.94 -3.07
N LEU A 642 -3.31 -16.83 -2.88
CA LEU A 642 -3.23 -15.70 -3.81
C LEU A 642 -1.86 -15.04 -3.67
N SER A 643 -1.12 -14.94 -4.76
CA SER A 643 0.26 -14.42 -4.78
C SER A 643 0.36 -12.95 -4.33
N GLU A 644 -0.74 -12.20 -4.43
CA GLU A 644 -0.84 -10.79 -4.06
C GLU A 644 -0.86 -10.58 -2.53
N LEU A 645 -1.32 -11.58 -1.78
CA LEU A 645 -1.48 -11.49 -0.33
C LEU A 645 -0.13 -11.64 0.39
N LEU A 646 0.72 -12.56 -0.06
CA LEU A 646 2.06 -12.76 0.49
C LEU A 646 3.03 -13.16 -0.62
N PRO A 647 3.90 -12.24 -1.08
CA PRO A 647 4.87 -12.53 -2.13
C PRO A 647 5.76 -13.71 -1.75
N GLY A 648 5.95 -14.65 -2.69
CA GLY A 648 6.81 -15.81 -2.49
C GLY A 648 6.14 -17.05 -1.86
N LEU A 649 4.88 -16.95 -1.39
CA LEU A 649 4.18 -18.13 -0.86
C LEU A 649 3.74 -19.05 -1.99
N LYS A 650 4.20 -20.31 -1.94
CA LYS A 650 3.93 -21.32 -2.98
C LYS A 650 2.70 -22.17 -2.64
N ILE A 651 2.74 -22.83 -1.48
CA ILE A 651 1.74 -23.83 -1.08
C ILE A 651 1.44 -23.70 0.42
N MET A 652 0.18 -23.92 0.80
CA MET A 652 -0.24 -24.17 2.17
C MET A 652 -0.60 -25.65 2.32
N HIS A 653 -0.04 -26.32 3.32
CA HIS A 653 -0.23 -27.73 3.62
C HIS A 653 -1.12 -27.88 4.87
N ASP A 654 -2.41 -28.13 4.68
CA ASP A 654 -3.33 -28.46 5.77
C ASP A 654 -3.19 -29.96 6.13
N ILE A 655 -2.69 -30.24 7.32
CA ILE A 655 -2.46 -31.60 7.83
C ILE A 655 -3.63 -31.99 8.74
N LYS A 656 -4.36 -33.05 8.39
CA LYS A 656 -5.49 -33.54 9.19
C LYS A 656 -5.42 -35.02 9.51
N VAL A 657 -5.87 -35.36 10.72
CA VAL A 657 -5.94 -36.72 11.24
C VAL A 657 -7.28 -37.37 10.86
N GLY A 658 -7.24 -38.61 10.36
CA GLY A 658 -8.43 -39.42 10.09
C GLY A 658 -8.91 -39.46 8.64
N ARG A 659 -9.71 -40.48 8.32
CA ARG A 659 -10.32 -40.72 7.01
C ARG A 659 -11.83 -40.47 7.05
N PRO A 660 -12.50 -40.15 5.91
CA PRO A 660 -13.95 -40.05 5.86
C PRO A 660 -14.61 -41.31 6.44
N GLY A 661 -15.41 -41.16 7.49
CA GLY A 661 -16.13 -42.25 8.15
C GLY A 661 -15.39 -42.96 9.30
N ARG A 662 -14.22 -42.48 9.75
CA ARG A 662 -13.57 -42.94 11.00
C ARG A 662 -13.33 -41.76 11.96
N PRO A 663 -13.71 -41.86 13.24
CA PRO A 663 -13.39 -40.85 14.26
C PRO A 663 -11.87 -40.68 14.40
N ASP A 664 -11.41 -39.45 14.55
CA ASP A 664 -9.99 -39.12 14.75
C ASP A 664 -9.51 -39.53 16.16
N ASP A 665 -10.41 -39.59 17.14
CA ASP A 665 -10.12 -39.97 18.54
C ASP A 665 -9.34 -41.30 18.66
N ALA A 666 -9.71 -42.30 17.86
CA ALA A 666 -9.07 -43.62 17.87
C ALA A 666 -7.59 -43.58 17.43
N ILE A 667 -7.21 -42.60 16.61
CA ILE A 667 -5.81 -42.41 16.17
C ILE A 667 -5.02 -41.75 17.28
N TYR A 668 -5.56 -40.70 17.91
CA TYR A 668 -4.91 -40.01 19.02
C TYR A 668 -4.71 -40.88 20.25
N GLN A 669 -5.59 -41.86 20.51
CA GLN A 669 -5.38 -42.83 21.59
C GLN A 669 -4.14 -43.71 21.35
N LYS A 670 -3.90 -44.13 20.10
CA LYS A 670 -2.85 -45.10 19.75
C LYS A 670 -1.51 -44.47 19.41
N SER A 671 -1.52 -43.28 18.82
CA SER A 671 -0.32 -42.63 18.27
C SER A 671 0.16 -41.49 19.16
N GLN A 672 1.32 -41.66 19.79
CA GLN A 672 2.02 -40.58 20.50
C GLN A 672 2.39 -39.44 19.55
N TYR A 673 2.83 -39.76 18.33
CA TYR A 673 3.14 -38.76 17.31
C TYR A 673 1.93 -37.87 17.00
N ALA A 674 0.73 -38.45 16.88
CA ALA A 674 -0.48 -37.67 16.65
C ALA A 674 -0.77 -36.71 17.81
N ARG A 675 -0.63 -37.17 19.06
CA ARG A 675 -0.84 -36.32 20.25
C ARG A 675 0.14 -35.15 20.33
N GLU A 676 1.39 -35.36 19.98
CA GLU A 676 2.44 -34.35 20.11
C GLU A 676 2.51 -33.38 18.91
N TRP A 677 2.28 -33.86 17.70
CA TRP A 677 2.64 -33.14 16.47
C TRP A 677 1.48 -32.84 15.53
N LEU A 678 0.29 -33.40 15.76
CA LEU A 678 -0.88 -33.22 14.91
C LEU A 678 -2.01 -32.52 15.68
N PRO A 679 -1.93 -31.21 15.95
CA PRO A 679 -3.06 -30.48 16.53
C PRO A 679 -4.26 -30.43 15.59
N ARG A 680 -5.44 -30.14 16.15
CA ARG A 680 -6.62 -29.80 15.35
C ARG A 680 -6.46 -28.35 14.88
N GLY A 681 -6.15 -28.17 13.59
CA GLY A 681 -5.69 -26.91 13.03
C GLY A 681 -4.17 -26.91 12.82
N ASN A 682 -3.69 -27.56 11.76
CA ASN A 682 -2.26 -27.67 11.45
C ASN A 682 -2.01 -27.28 10.00
N CYS A 683 -1.59 -26.03 9.77
CA CYS A 683 -1.37 -25.47 8.45
C CYS A 683 0.09 -25.00 8.32
N ILE A 684 0.85 -25.62 7.41
CA ILE A 684 2.27 -25.31 7.19
C ILE A 684 2.44 -24.62 5.84
N ALA A 685 3.11 -23.48 5.81
CA ALA A 685 3.51 -22.77 4.60
C ALA A 685 4.73 -23.41 3.95
N GLU A 686 4.74 -23.41 2.63
CA GLU A 686 5.91 -23.57 1.77
C GLU A 686 6.14 -22.24 1.04
N TRP A 687 7.22 -21.55 1.38
CA TRP A 687 7.49 -20.17 0.95
C TRP A 687 8.90 -20.03 0.37
N SER A 688 9.08 -19.18 -0.63
CA SER A 688 10.39 -18.86 -1.20
C SER A 688 10.55 -17.36 -1.41
N PRO A 689 11.66 -16.75 -0.97
CA PRO A 689 11.92 -15.34 -1.22
C PRO A 689 11.89 -15.05 -2.72
N VAL A 690 11.28 -13.92 -3.12
CA VAL A 690 11.19 -13.51 -4.53
C VAL A 690 12.58 -13.36 -5.16
N GLU A 691 13.54 -12.84 -4.38
CA GLU A 691 14.93 -12.65 -4.82
C GLU A 691 15.75 -13.95 -4.87
N ARG A 692 15.34 -15.00 -4.12
CA ARG A 692 16.03 -16.29 -4.03
C ARG A 692 15.05 -17.45 -4.24
N ALA A 693 14.43 -17.50 -5.42
CA ALA A 693 13.40 -18.48 -5.74
C ALA A 693 13.83 -19.96 -5.62
N SER A 694 15.15 -20.23 -5.58
CA SER A 694 15.73 -21.56 -5.36
C SER A 694 15.68 -22.04 -3.91
N THR A 695 15.56 -21.14 -2.93
CA THR A 695 15.51 -21.50 -1.51
C THR A 695 14.06 -21.59 -1.06
N THR A 696 13.65 -22.73 -0.50
CA THR A 696 12.29 -22.95 -0.02
C THR A 696 12.31 -23.20 1.48
N TYR A 697 11.49 -22.45 2.20
CA TYR A 697 11.33 -22.55 3.64
C TYR A 697 9.96 -23.10 4.01
N TYR A 698 9.92 -23.85 5.11
CA TYR A 698 8.69 -24.39 5.70
C TYR A 698 8.46 -23.80 7.09
N PHE A 699 7.26 -23.28 7.36
CA PHE A 699 6.93 -22.74 8.68
C PHE A 699 5.43 -22.80 8.96
N PRO A 700 5.00 -22.84 10.23
CA PRO A 700 3.58 -22.93 10.57
C PRO A 700 2.89 -21.59 10.34
N LEU A 701 1.74 -21.64 9.66
CA LEU A 701 0.77 -20.54 9.56
C LEU A 701 -0.31 -20.65 10.65
N ILE A 702 -0.73 -21.88 10.95
CA ILE A 702 -1.70 -22.20 12.00
C ILE A 702 -1.21 -23.42 12.75
N ARG A 703 -1.16 -23.32 14.08
CA ARG A 703 -0.92 -24.44 14.99
C ARG A 703 -1.88 -24.34 16.16
N GLY A 704 -3.05 -24.96 16.01
CA GLY A 704 -4.09 -25.03 17.04
C GLY A 704 -3.71 -25.94 18.21
N TYR A 705 -4.69 -26.25 19.05
CA TYR A 705 -4.46 -27.01 20.28
C TYR A 705 -4.17 -28.49 19.98
N ARG A 706 -3.25 -29.07 20.75
CA ARG A 706 -3.05 -30.52 20.78
C ARG A 706 -4.35 -31.21 21.19
N LYS A 707 -4.59 -32.43 20.72
CA LYS A 707 -5.72 -33.21 21.21
C LYS A 707 -5.45 -33.60 22.67
N PHE A 708 -6.37 -33.22 23.56
CA PHE A 708 -6.20 -33.35 25.02
C PHE A 708 -7.13 -34.37 25.68
N THR A 709 -7.99 -35.09 24.93
CA THR A 709 -8.77 -36.22 25.47
C THR A 709 -8.90 -37.34 24.45
N GLY A 710 -8.85 -38.60 24.90
CA GLY A 710 -9.15 -39.78 24.08
C GLY A 710 -10.64 -40.12 23.98
N GLN A 711 -11.51 -39.48 24.77
CA GLN A 711 -12.94 -39.78 24.78
C GLN A 711 -13.60 -39.45 23.44
N GLU A 712 -14.40 -40.39 22.91
CA GLU A 712 -15.29 -40.11 21.78
C GLU A 712 -16.21 -38.93 22.14
N ASP A 713 -16.75 -38.24 21.13
CA ASP A 713 -17.59 -37.06 21.34
C ASP A 713 -18.82 -37.29 22.23
N ASP A 714 -19.17 -38.53 22.56
CA ASP A 714 -20.30 -38.87 23.42
C ASP A 714 -19.89 -39.29 24.85
N GLY A 715 -18.60 -39.18 25.21
CA GLY A 715 -18.07 -39.57 26.53
C GLY A 715 -17.68 -41.04 26.65
N GLU A 716 -17.79 -41.81 25.56
CA GLU A 716 -17.49 -43.24 25.54
C GLU A 716 -15.96 -43.48 25.57
N LEU A 717 -15.44 -43.96 26.70
CA LEU A 717 -14.16 -44.69 26.73
C LEU A 717 -14.48 -46.13 26.34
N LYS A 718 -14.03 -46.59 25.17
CA LYS A 718 -14.10 -48.02 24.86
C LYS A 718 -13.34 -48.77 25.95
N LYS A 719 -13.99 -49.73 26.60
CA LYS A 719 -13.34 -50.71 27.50
C LYS A 719 -12.18 -51.36 26.75
N HIS A 720 -11.00 -50.79 26.90
CA HIS A 720 -9.72 -51.40 26.63
C HIS A 720 -9.05 -51.63 27.98
N SER A 721 -8.06 -52.50 28.03
CA SER A 721 -7.63 -53.27 29.20
C SER A 721 -7.01 -52.50 30.38
N GLY A 722 -7.24 -51.19 30.51
CA GLY A 722 -6.67 -50.31 31.55
C GLY A 722 -7.71 -49.52 32.35
N THR A 723 -7.27 -48.84 33.41
CA THR A 723 -8.09 -47.95 34.25
C THR A 723 -8.29 -46.58 33.58
N GLU A 724 -9.40 -45.87 33.85
CA GLU A 724 -9.68 -44.53 33.25
C GLU A 724 -8.54 -43.52 33.49
N GLU A 725 -7.92 -43.60 34.65
CA GLU A 725 -6.76 -42.79 35.05
C GLU A 725 -5.53 -43.03 34.15
N GLU A 726 -5.33 -44.26 33.66
CA GLU A 726 -4.24 -44.61 32.76
C GLU A 726 -4.47 -44.01 31.36
N GLU A 727 -5.71 -43.99 30.87
CA GLU A 727 -6.06 -43.36 29.60
C GLU A 727 -5.99 -41.83 29.65
N LEU A 728 -6.41 -41.22 30.77
CA LEU A 728 -6.27 -39.77 31.02
C LEU A 728 -4.80 -39.34 31.10
N SER A 729 -3.95 -40.15 31.74
CA SER A 729 -2.51 -39.85 31.89
C SER A 729 -1.78 -39.66 30.55
N LYS A 730 -2.26 -40.26 29.46
CA LYS A 730 -1.66 -40.13 28.10
C LYS A 730 -1.79 -38.72 27.50
N PHE A 731 -2.68 -37.90 28.05
CA PHE A 731 -2.99 -36.55 27.57
C PHE A 731 -2.55 -35.45 28.54
N PHE A 732 -2.07 -35.83 29.72
CA PHE A 732 -1.47 -34.92 30.69
C PHE A 732 0.04 -34.90 30.51
N THR A 733 0.66 -33.72 30.69
CA THR A 733 2.12 -33.57 30.69
C THR A 733 2.74 -33.93 32.04
N LYS A 734 1.96 -33.79 33.13
CA LYS A 734 2.32 -34.19 34.49
C LYS A 734 1.14 -34.91 35.16
N PRO A 735 1.35 -35.83 36.13
CA PRO A 735 0.25 -36.50 36.82
C PRO A 735 -0.79 -35.53 37.38
N GLN A 736 -2.08 -35.82 37.24
CA GLN A 736 -3.17 -34.96 37.73
C GLN A 736 -3.08 -34.71 39.24
N ALA A 737 -2.49 -35.62 40.01
CA ALA A 737 -2.23 -35.43 41.44
C ALA A 737 -1.36 -34.21 41.78
N LEU A 738 -0.61 -33.65 40.81
CA LEU A 738 0.17 -32.42 40.96
C LEU A 738 -0.63 -31.15 40.67
N SER A 739 -1.93 -31.26 40.40
CA SER A 739 -2.78 -30.09 40.14
C SER A 739 -2.95 -29.26 41.42
N LYS A 740 -2.52 -28.01 41.37
CA LYS A 740 -2.77 -27.01 42.42
C LYS A 740 -3.98 -26.14 42.10
N TRP A 741 -4.22 -25.87 40.82
CA TRP A 741 -5.32 -25.01 40.36
C TRP A 741 -6.15 -25.70 39.29
N VAL A 742 -7.40 -25.26 39.15
CA VAL A 742 -8.28 -25.63 38.05
C VAL A 742 -8.94 -24.38 37.46
N ILE A 743 -8.86 -24.24 36.14
CA ILE A 743 -9.61 -23.23 35.39
C ILE A 743 -10.77 -23.95 34.72
N SER A 744 -12.00 -23.56 35.05
CA SER A 744 -13.23 -24.16 34.51
C SER A 744 -13.88 -23.21 33.53
N THR A 745 -14.16 -23.67 32.31
CA THR A 745 -14.81 -22.86 31.26
C THR A 745 -16.10 -23.50 30.74
N THR A 746 -17.00 -22.67 30.19
CA THR A 746 -18.17 -23.18 29.46
C THR A 746 -17.75 -23.82 28.15
N LYS A 747 -18.36 -24.97 27.83
CA LYS A 747 -18.22 -25.57 26.52
C LYS A 747 -19.31 -25.05 25.58
N GLU A 748 -18.91 -24.25 24.60
CA GLU A 748 -19.81 -23.67 23.61
C GLU A 748 -20.19 -24.67 22.51
N ASN A 749 -21.43 -24.59 22.02
CA ASN A 749 -21.93 -25.45 20.93
C ASN A 749 -21.61 -24.86 19.55
N GLY A 750 -20.33 -24.80 19.20
CA GLY A 750 -19.84 -24.19 17.96
C GLY A 750 -19.03 -25.11 17.05
N GLU A 751 -18.57 -24.55 15.93
CA GLU A 751 -17.56 -25.15 15.07
C GLU A 751 -16.19 -24.52 15.35
N ALA A 752 -15.16 -25.36 15.47
CA ALA A 752 -13.80 -24.89 15.76
C ALA A 752 -13.22 -24.03 14.62
N GLY A 753 -12.84 -22.80 14.97
CA GLY A 753 -12.23 -21.81 14.09
C GLY A 753 -10.85 -21.32 14.58
N HIS A 754 -10.02 -20.87 13.64
CA HIS A 754 -8.66 -20.42 13.92
C HIS A 754 -8.36 -19.08 13.24
N LEU A 755 -7.52 -18.27 13.90
CA LEU A 755 -6.96 -17.02 13.40
C LEU A 755 -5.46 -16.94 13.73
N ALA A 756 -4.66 -16.63 12.73
CA ALA A 756 -3.30 -16.11 12.90
C ALA A 756 -3.10 -14.88 12.01
N VAL A 757 -2.13 -14.04 12.38
CA VAL A 757 -1.84 -12.77 11.70
C VAL A 757 -0.39 -12.77 11.24
N LEU A 758 -0.19 -12.40 9.98
CA LEU A 758 1.12 -12.07 9.42
C LEU A 758 1.19 -10.56 9.14
N LYS A 759 2.38 -9.96 9.24
CA LYS A 759 2.61 -8.57 8.88
C LYS A 759 3.61 -8.48 7.73
N ARG A 760 3.21 -7.82 6.65
CA ARG A 760 4.05 -7.57 5.47
C ARG A 760 5.05 -6.44 5.73
N SER A 761 6.08 -6.35 4.90
CA SER A 761 7.09 -5.29 4.98
C SER A 761 6.54 -3.87 4.76
N ASP A 762 5.40 -3.75 4.07
CA ASP A 762 4.64 -2.49 3.92
C ASP A 762 3.73 -2.16 5.12
N GLY A 763 3.82 -2.95 6.20
CA GLY A 763 3.05 -2.77 7.43
C GLY A 763 1.63 -3.34 7.39
N GLN A 764 1.16 -3.86 6.26
CA GLN A 764 -0.18 -4.42 6.14
C GLN A 764 -0.30 -5.80 6.81
N PHE A 765 -1.44 -6.04 7.46
CA PHE A 765 -1.76 -7.34 8.04
C PHE A 765 -2.39 -8.28 7.03
N VAL A 766 -2.07 -9.57 7.12
CA VAL A 766 -2.64 -10.67 6.33
C VAL A 766 -3.15 -11.72 7.31
N PHE A 767 -4.40 -12.15 7.14
CA PHE A 767 -5.05 -13.08 8.06
C PHE A 767 -5.01 -14.49 7.51
N VAL A 768 -4.62 -15.46 8.35
CA VAL A 768 -4.80 -16.88 8.08
C VAL A 768 -5.97 -17.36 8.92
N LEU A 769 -7.02 -17.84 8.26
CA LEU A 769 -8.32 -18.10 8.85
C LEU A 769 -8.87 -19.45 8.39
N GLY A 770 -9.64 -20.13 9.24
CA GLY A 770 -10.33 -21.34 8.81
C GLY A 770 -10.89 -22.20 9.92
N SER A 771 -11.23 -23.43 9.53
CA SER A 771 -11.79 -24.48 10.39
C SER A 771 -10.71 -25.40 10.95
N LYS A 772 -11.08 -26.35 11.81
CA LYS A 772 -10.17 -27.41 12.30
C LYS A 772 -9.35 -28.17 11.25
N ASN A 773 -9.79 -28.22 9.99
CA ASN A 773 -9.19 -29.07 8.94
C ASN A 773 -8.73 -28.33 7.68
N THR A 774 -9.14 -27.07 7.51
CA THR A 774 -8.98 -26.33 6.25
C THR A 774 -8.85 -24.85 6.56
N HIS A 775 -7.80 -24.21 6.02
CA HIS A 775 -7.52 -22.78 6.20
C HIS A 775 -7.28 -22.09 4.85
N LEU A 776 -7.38 -20.77 4.86
CA LEU A 776 -7.12 -19.87 3.73
C LEU A 776 -6.51 -18.57 4.23
N MET A 777 -5.99 -17.77 3.30
CA MET A 777 -5.51 -16.42 3.60
C MET A 777 -6.41 -15.36 2.99
N ALA A 778 -6.56 -14.24 3.69
CA ALA A 778 -7.34 -13.11 3.23
C ALA A 778 -6.88 -11.81 3.89
N GLN A 779 -7.08 -10.69 3.21
CA GLN A 779 -7.12 -9.35 3.82
C GLN A 779 -8.55 -8.80 3.86
N THR A 780 -9.42 -9.27 2.95
CA THR A 780 -10.80 -8.83 2.79
C THR A 780 -11.75 -10.02 2.66
N ILE A 781 -13.06 -9.78 2.75
CA ILE A 781 -14.06 -10.84 2.54
C ILE A 781 -14.05 -11.29 1.07
N GLU A 782 -13.78 -10.36 0.16
CA GLU A 782 -13.65 -10.59 -1.27
C GLU A 782 -12.52 -11.57 -1.60
N ASP A 783 -11.39 -11.51 -0.87
CA ASP A 783 -10.27 -12.45 -1.04
C ASP A 783 -10.67 -13.90 -0.73
N ILE A 784 -11.55 -14.09 0.27
CA ILE A 784 -12.09 -15.40 0.63
C ILE A 784 -12.87 -15.97 -0.54
N GLU A 785 -13.78 -15.17 -1.12
CA GLU A 785 -14.61 -15.60 -2.23
C GLU A 785 -13.78 -15.84 -3.51
N HIS A 786 -12.81 -14.98 -3.79
CA HIS A 786 -11.88 -15.17 -4.89
C HIS A 786 -11.08 -16.47 -4.74
N THR A 787 -10.58 -16.76 -3.54
CA THR A 787 -9.87 -18.01 -3.23
C THR A 787 -10.75 -19.24 -3.46
N ARG A 788 -12.03 -19.17 -3.07
CA ARG A 788 -13.02 -20.25 -3.28
C ARG A 788 -13.27 -20.50 -4.76
N GLN A 789 -13.44 -19.43 -5.54
CA GLN A 789 -13.68 -19.53 -6.98
C GLN A 789 -12.46 -20.07 -7.72
N ALA A 790 -11.27 -19.56 -7.40
CA ALA A 790 -10.02 -19.97 -8.03
C ALA A 790 -9.66 -21.45 -7.80
N GLN A 791 -10.09 -22.03 -6.68
CA GLN A 791 -9.78 -23.41 -6.29
C GLN A 791 -10.99 -24.34 -6.31
N ARG A 792 -12.08 -23.92 -6.97
CA ARG A 792 -13.24 -24.78 -7.17
C ARG A 792 -12.85 -25.96 -8.06
N ARG A 793 -13.23 -27.17 -7.66
CA ARG A 793 -12.87 -28.38 -8.41
C ARG A 793 -13.70 -28.50 -9.69
N ALA A 794 -13.18 -29.24 -10.66
CA ALA A 794 -13.84 -29.49 -11.95
C ALA A 794 -15.22 -30.18 -11.81
N ASP A 795 -15.46 -30.88 -10.70
CA ASP A 795 -16.75 -31.49 -10.36
C ASP A 795 -17.74 -30.51 -9.69
N GLY A 796 -17.37 -29.22 -9.59
CA GLY A 796 -18.16 -28.16 -8.97
C GLY A 796 -18.07 -28.10 -7.45
N SER A 797 -17.33 -29.01 -6.81
CA SER A 797 -17.19 -29.04 -5.35
C SER A 797 -16.28 -27.92 -4.83
N ASP A 798 -16.74 -27.26 -3.76
CA ASP A 798 -16.00 -26.22 -3.06
C ASP A 798 -15.19 -26.84 -1.91
N PRO A 799 -13.85 -26.83 -1.97
CA PRO A 799 -13.02 -27.36 -0.90
C PRO A 799 -13.09 -26.58 0.42
N PHE A 800 -13.53 -25.32 0.38
CA PHE A 800 -13.62 -24.42 1.53
C PHE A 800 -15.04 -24.29 2.06
N LEU A 801 -16.00 -25.10 1.59
CA LEU A 801 -17.42 -25.01 1.95
C LEU A 801 -17.68 -24.90 3.47
N ALA A 802 -16.94 -25.67 4.27
CA ALA A 802 -17.06 -25.65 5.73
C ALA A 802 -16.18 -24.58 6.41
N ALA A 803 -15.08 -24.14 5.78
CA ALA A 803 -14.13 -23.21 6.37
C ALA A 803 -14.44 -21.74 6.06
N ALA A 804 -15.08 -21.46 4.91
CA ALA A 804 -15.37 -20.10 4.48
C ALA A 804 -16.35 -19.37 5.42
N PRO A 805 -17.48 -19.97 5.88
CA PRO A 805 -18.35 -19.29 6.83
C PRO A 805 -17.63 -18.93 8.14
N ILE A 806 -16.81 -19.86 8.66
CA ILE A 806 -15.98 -19.66 9.86
C ILE A 806 -14.99 -18.50 9.66
N ALA A 807 -14.27 -18.48 8.52
CA ALA A 807 -13.33 -17.42 8.19
C ALA A 807 -14.02 -16.06 8.05
N ILE A 808 -15.20 -16.02 7.42
CA ILE A 808 -16.00 -14.80 7.27
C ILE A 808 -16.47 -14.29 8.64
N ALA A 809 -16.94 -15.16 9.52
CA ALA A 809 -17.39 -14.79 10.87
C ALA A 809 -16.25 -14.16 11.69
N ILE A 810 -15.06 -14.77 11.67
CA ILE A 810 -13.88 -14.23 12.35
C ILE A 810 -13.42 -12.91 11.73
N LEU A 811 -13.41 -12.79 10.39
CA LEU A 811 -12.99 -11.55 9.73
C LEU A 811 -13.97 -10.41 9.97
N ARG A 812 -15.28 -10.68 10.00
CA ARG A 812 -16.32 -9.71 10.38
C ARG A 812 -16.14 -9.24 11.82
N MET A 813 -15.89 -10.16 12.75
CA MET A 813 -15.57 -9.81 14.14
C MET A 813 -14.37 -8.87 14.20
N LEU A 814 -13.27 -9.17 13.49
CA LEU A 814 -12.08 -8.30 13.44
C LEU A 814 -12.40 -6.89 12.91
N PHE A 815 -13.21 -6.78 11.86
CA PHE A 815 -13.57 -5.50 11.26
C PHE A 815 -14.64 -4.71 12.03
N ALA A 816 -15.38 -5.37 12.91
CA ALA A 816 -16.31 -4.72 13.82
C ALA A 816 -15.61 -4.06 15.03
N LEU A 817 -14.35 -4.42 15.32
CA LEU A 817 -13.56 -3.78 16.37
C LEU A 817 -13.20 -2.33 15.99
N GLU A 818 -13.10 -1.47 17.00
CA GLU A 818 -12.53 -0.12 16.83
C GLU A 818 -11.13 -0.20 16.20
N PRO A 819 -10.74 0.75 15.32
CA PRO A 819 -9.47 0.69 14.59
C PRO A 819 -8.24 0.44 15.49
N ASP A 820 -8.17 1.11 16.64
CA ASP A 820 -7.05 0.99 17.57
C ASP A 820 -7.02 -0.40 18.23
N LYS A 821 -8.18 -0.90 18.69
CA LYS A 821 -8.33 -2.24 19.27
C LYS A 821 -8.04 -3.35 18.26
N ARG A 822 -8.45 -3.16 16.99
CA ARG A 822 -8.14 -4.06 15.89
C ARG A 822 -6.63 -4.10 15.64
N SER A 823 -5.98 -2.94 15.57
CA SER A 823 -4.53 -2.83 15.42
C SER A 823 -3.82 -3.54 16.59
N MET A 824 -4.29 -3.31 17.83
CA MET A 824 -3.78 -3.96 19.03
C MET A 824 -3.82 -5.48 18.94
N LEU A 825 -4.96 -6.05 18.54
CA LEU A 825 -5.12 -7.51 18.40
C LEU A 825 -4.20 -8.06 17.31
N CYS A 826 -4.10 -7.36 16.18
CA CYS A 826 -3.28 -7.80 15.04
C CYS A 826 -1.79 -7.76 15.39
N GLU A 827 -1.33 -6.66 16.00
CA GLU A 827 0.04 -6.53 16.51
C GLU A 827 0.36 -7.59 17.55
N PHE A 828 -0.57 -7.83 18.49
CA PHE A 828 -0.40 -8.86 19.50
C PHE A 828 -0.18 -10.24 18.85
N LEU A 829 -1.12 -10.71 18.02
CA LEU A 829 -1.05 -12.03 17.39
C LEU A 829 0.15 -12.19 16.46
N TRP A 830 0.55 -11.11 15.77
CA TRP A 830 1.75 -11.07 14.94
C TRP A 830 3.03 -11.24 15.77
N GLN A 831 3.22 -10.39 16.78
CA GLN A 831 4.47 -10.35 17.55
C GLN A 831 4.71 -11.69 18.26
N ILE A 832 3.71 -12.23 18.96
CA ILE A 832 3.86 -13.52 19.68
C ILE A 832 3.77 -14.75 18.79
N ARG A 833 3.53 -14.57 17.48
CA ARG A 833 3.35 -15.66 16.49
C ARG A 833 2.43 -16.76 17.00
N ALA A 834 1.18 -16.41 17.23
CA ALA A 834 0.22 -17.33 17.84
C ALA A 834 -1.02 -17.61 16.99
N THR A 835 -1.61 -18.77 17.23
CA THR A 835 -2.94 -19.14 16.73
C THR A 835 -3.96 -18.88 17.81
N ALA A 836 -4.91 -17.99 17.54
CA ALA A 836 -6.12 -17.81 18.35
C ALA A 836 -7.19 -18.82 17.92
N SER A 837 -7.80 -19.49 18.91
CA SER A 837 -8.80 -20.54 18.70
C SER A 837 -10.17 -20.11 19.20
N PHE A 838 -11.19 -20.38 18.38
CA PHE A 838 -12.57 -19.96 18.59
C PHE A 838 -13.53 -21.15 18.46
N GLU A 839 -14.61 -21.12 19.23
CA GLU A 839 -15.84 -21.85 18.90
C GLU A 839 -16.77 -20.88 18.19
N VAL A 840 -17.05 -21.13 16.91
CA VAL A 840 -17.94 -20.28 16.11
C VAL A 840 -19.35 -20.81 16.22
N LEU A 841 -20.21 -20.05 16.91
CA LEU A 841 -21.62 -20.35 17.09
C LEU A 841 -22.37 -20.02 15.80
N CYS A 842 -22.99 -21.01 15.16
CA CYS A 842 -23.63 -20.85 13.86
C CYS A 842 -25.16 -21.02 13.97
N PRO A 843 -25.97 -19.94 13.98
CA PRO A 843 -27.43 -20.06 14.08
C PRO A 843 -28.06 -20.85 12.92
N SER A 844 -27.39 -20.90 11.78
CA SER A 844 -27.78 -21.68 10.60
C SER A 844 -27.36 -23.16 10.66
N HIS A 845 -26.52 -23.55 11.63
CA HIS A 845 -26.02 -24.91 11.81
C HIS A 845 -25.87 -25.25 13.30
N GLN A 846 -26.97 -25.62 13.96
CA GLN A 846 -27.08 -25.90 15.39
C GLN A 846 -27.12 -27.41 15.66
N HIS A 847 -26.29 -27.88 16.59
CA HIS A 847 -26.21 -29.32 16.87
C HIS A 847 -27.22 -29.77 17.93
N VAL A 848 -27.24 -29.14 19.10
CA VAL A 848 -28.13 -29.54 20.22
C VAL A 848 -28.64 -28.35 21.01
N GLN A 849 -27.79 -27.35 21.28
CA GLN A 849 -28.19 -26.17 22.03
C GLN A 849 -28.84 -25.14 21.11
N MET A 850 -29.90 -24.50 21.58
CA MET A 850 -30.61 -23.47 20.82
C MET A 850 -29.82 -22.15 20.80
N LEU A 851 -29.66 -21.58 19.61
CA LEU A 851 -28.94 -20.33 19.35
C LEU A 851 -29.87 -19.21 18.82
N ASP A 852 -31.15 -19.22 19.21
CA ASP A 852 -32.17 -18.26 18.75
C ASP A 852 -31.93 -16.81 19.23
N TYR A 853 -31.07 -16.64 20.23
CA TYR A 853 -30.60 -15.33 20.71
C TYR A 853 -29.52 -14.68 19.82
N LEU A 854 -29.04 -15.38 18.78
CA LEU A 854 -28.03 -14.90 17.84
C LEU A 854 -28.61 -14.72 16.44
N SER A 855 -28.34 -13.57 15.83
CA SER A 855 -28.73 -13.26 14.44
C SER A 855 -27.68 -13.64 13.40
N GLU A 856 -26.43 -13.83 13.81
CA GLU A 856 -25.29 -14.09 12.92
C GLU A 856 -24.26 -15.04 13.55
N ASP A 857 -23.40 -15.62 12.70
CA ASP A 857 -22.33 -16.51 13.13
C ASP A 857 -21.36 -15.75 14.05
N THR A 858 -21.20 -16.23 15.28
CA THR A 858 -20.51 -15.50 16.35
C THR A 858 -19.29 -16.28 16.86
N PRO A 859 -18.06 -15.80 16.61
CA PRO A 859 -16.86 -16.40 17.18
C PRO A 859 -16.77 -16.17 18.70
N VAL A 860 -16.46 -17.23 19.45
CA VAL A 860 -16.20 -17.20 20.89
C VAL A 860 -14.79 -17.70 21.17
N PHE A 861 -13.90 -16.81 21.61
CA PHE A 861 -12.51 -17.14 21.89
C PHE A 861 -12.38 -18.04 23.13
N TYR A 862 -11.63 -19.15 23.01
CA TYR A 862 -11.38 -20.05 24.13
C TYR A 862 -9.91 -20.27 24.45
N GLY A 863 -8.98 -19.80 23.61
CA GLY A 863 -7.56 -19.90 23.94
C GLY A 863 -6.62 -19.64 22.77
N LEU A 864 -5.33 -19.63 23.09
CA LEU A 864 -4.22 -19.36 22.17
C LEU A 864 -3.10 -20.39 22.29
N SER A 865 -2.44 -20.69 21.18
CA SER A 865 -1.28 -21.60 21.10
C SER A 865 -0.12 -20.96 20.32
N LEU A 866 1.10 -21.19 20.82
CA LEU A 866 2.34 -20.65 20.24
C LEU A 866 2.83 -21.52 19.07
N MET A 867 3.41 -20.89 18.04
CA MET A 867 3.78 -21.54 16.78
C MET A 867 5.28 -21.90 16.64
N GLY A 868 5.98 -22.23 17.74
CA GLY A 868 7.37 -22.76 17.66
C GLY A 868 7.38 -24.26 17.39
N TYR A 869 8.40 -24.86 16.75
CA TYR A 869 8.43 -26.32 16.50
C TYR A 869 8.47 -27.11 17.82
N THR A 870 9.48 -26.82 18.64
CA THR A 870 9.59 -27.34 20.02
C THR A 870 8.76 -26.47 20.95
N PRO A 871 7.76 -27.03 21.66
CA PRO A 871 6.97 -26.26 22.62
C PRO A 871 7.86 -25.74 23.75
N LEU A 872 7.51 -24.57 24.29
CA LEU A 872 8.10 -24.07 25.53
C LEU A 872 7.57 -24.91 26.70
N GLU A 873 8.40 -25.10 27.71
CA GLU A 873 7.99 -25.82 28.92
C GLU A 873 6.79 -25.15 29.58
N GLY A 874 5.76 -25.93 29.89
CA GLY A 874 4.50 -25.44 30.45
C GLY A 874 3.53 -24.83 29.42
N THR A 875 3.89 -24.79 28.12
CA THR A 875 3.00 -24.36 27.03
C THR A 875 2.67 -25.49 26.05
N GLU A 876 2.96 -26.74 26.40
CA GLU A 876 2.80 -27.90 25.51
C GLU A 876 1.33 -28.13 25.12
N ILE A 877 0.40 -27.81 26.04
CA ILE A 877 -1.05 -27.85 25.80
C ILE A 877 -1.53 -26.48 25.32
N CYS A 878 -1.35 -25.45 26.16
CA CYS A 878 -1.65 -24.06 25.85
C CYS A 878 -0.91 -23.09 26.77
N VAL A 879 -0.87 -21.82 26.38
CA VAL A 879 -0.49 -20.73 27.28
C VAL A 879 -1.57 -20.59 28.35
N ASN A 880 -1.19 -20.24 29.59
CA ASN A 880 -2.15 -19.95 30.64
C ASN A 880 -3.15 -18.88 30.15
N PRO A 881 -4.45 -19.18 30.09
CA PRO A 881 -5.38 -18.40 29.28
C PRO A 881 -5.96 -17.19 29.98
N VAL A 882 -5.73 -16.99 31.29
CA VAL A 882 -6.40 -15.95 32.07
C VAL A 882 -6.10 -14.54 31.53
N LEU A 883 -4.82 -14.21 31.30
CA LEU A 883 -4.44 -12.93 30.69
C LEU A 883 -5.07 -12.73 29.32
N LEU A 884 -5.15 -13.81 28.53
CA LEU A 884 -5.69 -13.78 27.18
C LEU A 884 -7.20 -13.57 27.16
N TYR A 885 -7.93 -14.15 28.11
CA TYR A 885 -9.37 -13.90 28.26
C TYR A 885 -9.65 -12.44 28.60
N GLU A 886 -8.91 -11.87 29.56
CA GLU A 886 -9.07 -10.46 29.92
C GLU A 886 -8.65 -9.54 28.77
N PHE A 887 -7.56 -9.85 28.06
CA PHE A 887 -7.11 -9.12 26.88
C PHE A 887 -8.16 -9.09 25.78
N MET A 888 -8.67 -10.26 25.38
CA MET A 888 -9.70 -10.36 24.33
C MET A 888 -10.98 -9.62 24.73
N ARG A 889 -11.44 -9.73 25.98
CA ARG A 889 -12.61 -9.00 26.50
C ARG A 889 -12.42 -7.48 26.45
N ALA A 890 -11.25 -7.00 26.86
CA ALA A 890 -10.94 -5.56 26.84
C ALA A 890 -10.94 -4.98 25.41
N LEU A 891 -10.61 -5.80 24.42
CA LEU A 891 -10.68 -5.43 23.01
C LEU A 891 -12.09 -5.56 22.41
N GLY A 892 -13.06 -6.10 23.15
CA GLY A 892 -14.44 -6.30 22.67
C GLY A 892 -14.66 -7.64 21.96
N VAL A 893 -13.72 -8.59 22.04
CA VAL A 893 -13.87 -9.95 21.52
C VAL A 893 -14.58 -10.82 22.56
N ARG A 894 -15.62 -11.55 22.14
CA ARG A 894 -16.36 -12.46 23.01
C ARG A 894 -15.49 -13.66 23.37
N THR A 895 -15.44 -14.02 24.65
CA THR A 895 -14.70 -15.19 25.16
C THR A 895 -15.64 -16.18 25.84
N VAL A 896 -15.15 -17.40 26.06
CA VAL A 896 -15.79 -18.32 27.01
C VAL A 896 -15.85 -17.69 28.40
N THR A 897 -16.85 -18.11 29.18
CA THR A 897 -16.87 -17.80 30.61
C THR A 897 -15.87 -18.70 31.32
N TYR A 898 -15.18 -18.18 32.34
CA TYR A 898 -14.18 -18.94 33.08
C TYR A 898 -14.23 -18.62 34.57
N ASP A 899 -13.87 -19.61 35.38
CA ASP A 899 -13.65 -19.50 36.83
C ASP A 899 -12.31 -20.13 37.21
N VAL A 900 -11.64 -19.58 38.21
CA VAL A 900 -10.32 -20.05 38.68
C VAL A 900 -10.43 -20.42 40.15
N ALA A 901 -10.11 -21.66 40.46
CA ALA A 901 -10.18 -22.17 41.83
C ALA A 901 -8.96 -23.03 42.17
N GLU A 902 -8.64 -23.10 43.46
CA GLU A 902 -7.69 -24.08 43.97
C GLU A 902 -8.25 -25.50 43.79
N PHE A 903 -7.42 -26.42 43.30
CA PHE A 903 -7.86 -27.77 43.00
C PHE A 903 -8.03 -28.58 44.29
N ASN A 904 -9.26 -29.04 44.52
CA ASN A 904 -9.61 -29.97 45.56
C ASN A 904 -10.39 -31.14 44.93
N PRO A 905 -9.89 -32.39 44.98
CA PRO A 905 -10.51 -33.52 44.29
C PRO A 905 -11.98 -33.73 44.67
N ILE A 906 -12.34 -33.56 45.95
CA ILE A 906 -13.71 -33.79 46.44
C ILE A 906 -14.65 -32.67 45.96
N ALA A 907 -14.21 -31.42 46.11
CA ALA A 907 -15.01 -30.26 45.69
C ALA A 907 -15.17 -30.22 44.16
N PHE A 908 -14.12 -30.62 43.43
CA PHE A 908 -14.11 -30.74 41.98
C PHE A 908 -15.08 -31.83 41.52
N GLU A 909 -15.04 -33.04 42.10
CA GLU A 909 -15.97 -34.10 41.75
C GLU A 909 -17.43 -33.67 41.97
N ALA A 910 -17.71 -33.01 43.10
CA ALA A 910 -19.04 -32.47 43.37
C ALA A 910 -19.46 -31.39 42.37
N ALA A 911 -18.53 -30.54 41.90
CA ALA A 911 -18.80 -29.53 40.88
C ALA A 911 -19.01 -30.14 39.49
N LEU A 912 -18.24 -31.18 39.16
CA LEU A 912 -18.34 -31.95 37.94
C LEU A 912 -19.71 -32.64 37.86
N GLU A 913 -20.16 -33.30 38.93
CA GLU A 913 -21.48 -33.92 39.00
C GLU A 913 -22.62 -32.90 38.84
N ARG A 914 -22.53 -31.74 39.48
CA ARG A 914 -23.51 -30.64 39.26
C ARG A 914 -23.55 -30.20 37.80
N SER A 915 -22.39 -30.10 37.15
CA SER A 915 -22.30 -29.68 35.76
C SER A 915 -22.78 -30.76 34.78
N LYS A 916 -22.59 -32.06 35.09
CA LYS A 916 -23.19 -33.18 34.33
C LYS A 916 -24.72 -33.12 34.35
N CYS A 917 -25.33 -32.64 35.44
CA CYS A 917 -26.77 -32.43 35.57
C CYS A 917 -27.29 -31.10 34.97
N ALA A 918 -26.44 -30.30 34.32
CA ALA A 918 -26.86 -29.03 33.72
C ALA A 918 -27.85 -29.24 32.57
N TYR A 919 -28.93 -28.46 32.55
CA TYR A 919 -29.95 -28.45 31.50
C TYR A 919 -29.65 -27.36 30.47
N GLN A 920 -29.86 -27.64 29.18
CA GLN A 920 -29.62 -26.71 28.06
C GLN A 920 -28.17 -26.20 27.90
N HIS A 921 -27.20 -26.87 28.49
CA HIS A 921 -25.77 -26.57 28.34
C HIS A 921 -25.02 -27.81 27.86
N GLU A 922 -24.05 -27.65 26.94
CA GLU A 922 -23.27 -28.79 26.42
C GLU A 922 -22.41 -29.44 27.51
N GLY A 923 -21.78 -28.65 28.37
CA GLY A 923 -20.89 -29.10 29.43
C GLY A 923 -19.82 -28.07 29.74
N GLY A 924 -18.67 -28.53 30.22
CA GLY A 924 -17.54 -27.67 30.57
C GLY A 924 -16.20 -28.23 30.11
N VAL A 925 -15.19 -27.37 30.18
CA VAL A 925 -13.78 -27.73 29.97
C VAL A 925 -13.00 -27.28 31.19
N HIS A 926 -12.22 -28.19 31.75
CA HIS A 926 -11.41 -27.97 32.94
C HIS A 926 -9.93 -28.09 32.59
N LEU A 927 -9.17 -27.03 32.82
CA LEU A 927 -7.72 -27.01 32.69
C LEU A 927 -7.11 -27.22 34.08
N PHE A 928 -6.27 -28.22 34.22
CA PHE A 928 -5.54 -28.51 35.45
C PHE A 928 -4.16 -27.86 35.38
N LEU A 929 -3.77 -27.16 36.43
CA LEU A 929 -2.51 -26.44 36.48
C LEU A 929 -1.71 -26.81 37.73
N ASP A 930 -0.39 -26.82 37.60
CA ASP A 930 0.55 -27.08 38.70
C ASP A 930 0.75 -25.85 39.62
N GLU A 931 1.67 -25.96 40.57
CA GLU A 931 1.99 -24.88 41.52
C GLU A 931 2.45 -23.57 40.83
N ASP A 932 3.12 -23.69 39.67
CA ASP A 932 3.58 -22.56 38.86
C ASP A 932 2.49 -22.00 37.92
N ALA A 933 1.24 -22.47 38.07
CA ALA A 933 0.11 -22.14 37.22
C ALA A 933 0.34 -22.48 35.73
N ALA A 934 1.17 -23.47 35.41
CA ALA A 934 1.32 -24.01 34.07
C ALA A 934 0.29 -25.10 33.80
N VAL A 935 -0.27 -25.15 32.59
CA VAL A 935 -1.32 -26.12 32.25
C VAL A 935 -0.71 -27.50 32.04
N ILE A 936 -1.08 -28.45 32.90
CA ILE A 936 -0.57 -29.82 32.88
C ILE A 936 -1.53 -30.82 32.25
N GLY A 937 -2.81 -30.46 32.14
CA GLY A 937 -3.83 -31.32 31.54
C GLY A 937 -5.12 -30.58 31.29
N MET A 938 -5.97 -31.17 30.45
CA MET A 938 -7.29 -30.62 30.15
C MET A 938 -8.31 -31.75 30.03
N GLN A 939 -9.46 -31.60 30.67
CA GLN A 939 -10.57 -32.55 30.61
C GLN A 939 -11.83 -31.82 30.18
N LYS A 940 -12.55 -32.42 29.23
CA LYS A 940 -13.88 -31.97 28.83
C LYS A 940 -14.90 -32.94 29.41
N HIS A 941 -16.06 -32.45 29.79
CA HIS A 941 -17.23 -33.28 30.07
C HIS A 941 -18.44 -32.72 29.34
N LYS A 942 -19.47 -33.55 29.24
CA LYS A 942 -20.75 -33.18 28.65
C LYS A 942 -21.87 -33.42 29.65
N SER A 943 -22.91 -32.60 29.59
CA SER A 943 -24.12 -32.83 30.38
C SER A 943 -24.87 -34.07 29.90
N VAL A 944 -25.60 -34.70 30.81
CA VAL A 944 -26.46 -35.85 30.49
C VAL A 944 -27.48 -35.47 29.43
N TRP A 945 -28.10 -34.31 29.59
CA TRP A 945 -29.06 -33.77 28.62
C TRP A 945 -28.44 -33.70 27.21
N TYR A 946 -27.24 -33.13 27.08
CA TYR A 946 -26.60 -32.98 25.77
C TYR A 946 -26.27 -34.33 25.13
N VAL A 947 -25.70 -35.28 25.89
CA VAL A 947 -25.31 -36.60 25.37
C VAL A 947 -26.55 -37.36 24.88
N CYS A 948 -27.63 -37.35 25.65
CA CYS A 948 -28.89 -38.00 25.29
C CYS A 948 -29.52 -37.38 24.03
N LEU A 949 -29.65 -36.05 23.97
CA LEU A 949 -30.23 -35.37 22.80
C LEU A 949 -29.38 -35.56 21.54
N ARG A 950 -28.04 -35.51 21.65
CA ARG A 950 -27.13 -35.77 20.53
C ARG A 950 -27.30 -37.21 20.02
N ALA A 951 -27.44 -38.18 20.92
CA ALA A 951 -27.69 -39.56 20.55
C ALA A 951 -29.00 -39.71 19.76
N ILE A 952 -30.09 -39.08 20.24
CA ILE A 952 -31.39 -39.05 19.54
C ILE A 952 -31.25 -38.40 18.17
N ARG A 953 -30.61 -37.23 18.08
CA ARG A 953 -30.35 -36.51 16.83
C ARG A 953 -29.65 -37.40 15.79
N GLU A 954 -28.56 -38.06 16.16
CA GLU A 954 -27.80 -38.88 15.21
C GLU A 954 -28.61 -40.09 14.70
N LYS A 955 -29.49 -40.67 15.55
CA LYS A 955 -30.43 -41.71 15.10
C LYS A 955 -31.51 -41.13 14.19
N ALA A 956 -32.10 -39.98 14.53
CA ALA A 956 -33.08 -39.28 13.70
C ALA A 956 -32.51 -38.89 12.33
N LYS A 957 -31.28 -38.35 12.26
CA LYS A 957 -30.58 -38.06 11.00
C LYS A 957 -30.42 -39.31 10.14
N THR A 958 -30.05 -40.43 10.75
CA THR A 958 -29.90 -41.71 10.05
C THR A 958 -31.25 -42.22 9.54
N PHE A 959 -32.31 -42.08 10.34
CA PHE A 959 -33.67 -42.43 9.98
C PHE A 959 -34.19 -41.61 8.78
N CYS A 960 -34.13 -40.27 8.85
CA CYS A 960 -34.53 -39.38 7.76
C CYS A 960 -33.77 -39.67 6.45
N ARG A 961 -32.45 -39.92 6.54
CA ARG A 961 -31.64 -40.32 5.37
C ARG A 961 -32.05 -41.67 4.80
N SER A 962 -32.43 -42.62 5.65
CA SER A 962 -32.86 -43.95 5.21
C SER A 962 -34.19 -43.91 4.46
N LEU A 963 -35.13 -43.08 4.90
CA LEU A 963 -36.43 -42.88 4.24
C LEU A 963 -36.29 -42.15 2.90
N ASN A 964 -35.40 -41.16 2.82
CA ASN A 964 -35.19 -40.38 1.59
C ASN A 964 -34.25 -41.05 0.58
N SER A 965 -33.55 -42.13 0.96
CA SER A 965 -32.61 -42.84 0.09
C SER A 965 -33.32 -43.91 -0.74
N LYS A 966 -33.24 -43.79 -2.07
CA LYS A 966 -33.68 -44.86 -3.01
C LYS A 966 -32.71 -46.05 -3.07
N LYS A 967 -31.57 -45.99 -2.37
CA LYS A 967 -30.56 -47.07 -2.36
C LYS A 967 -30.83 -48.08 -1.23
N PRO A 968 -30.74 -49.39 -1.50
CA PRO A 968 -30.84 -50.41 -0.46
C PRO A 968 -29.70 -50.30 0.56
N GLN A 969 -29.98 -50.57 1.84
CA GLN A 969 -28.95 -50.61 2.88
C GLN A 969 -27.92 -51.72 2.62
N LYS A 970 -26.68 -51.52 3.10
CA LYS A 970 -25.55 -52.42 2.90
C LYS A 970 -25.91 -53.84 3.40
N GLY A 971 -26.00 -54.81 2.48
CA GLY A 971 -26.38 -56.19 2.79
C GLY A 971 -27.84 -56.59 2.52
N ARG A 972 -28.69 -55.68 2.00
CA ARG A 972 -30.07 -55.98 1.57
C ARG A 972 -30.25 -55.81 0.06
N ALA A 973 -31.15 -56.60 -0.52
CA ALA A 973 -31.50 -56.55 -1.95
C ALA A 973 -32.54 -55.45 -2.29
N LYS A 974 -33.34 -55.00 -1.31
CA LYS A 974 -34.37 -53.95 -1.47
C LYS A 974 -34.26 -52.89 -0.35
N PRO A 975 -34.65 -51.63 -0.61
CA PRO A 975 -34.81 -50.61 0.43
C PRO A 975 -35.82 -51.06 1.49
N LEU A 976 -35.66 -50.55 2.73
CA LEU A 976 -36.63 -50.77 3.81
C LEU A 976 -37.99 -50.17 3.43
N SER A 977 -39.09 -50.84 3.75
CA SER A 977 -40.40 -50.19 3.72
C SER A 977 -40.45 -49.08 4.78
N PRO A 978 -41.25 -48.00 4.60
CA PRO A 978 -41.30 -46.92 5.59
C PRO A 978 -41.58 -47.36 7.03
N PRO A 979 -42.51 -48.31 7.30
CA PRO A 979 -42.71 -48.86 8.65
C PRO A 979 -41.51 -49.67 9.15
N GLU A 980 -40.85 -50.47 8.30
CA GLU A 980 -39.62 -51.19 8.69
C GLU A 980 -38.46 -50.24 9.01
N ALA A 981 -38.40 -49.08 8.34
CA ALA A 981 -37.39 -48.07 8.61
C ALA A 981 -37.59 -47.42 9.99
N LEU A 982 -38.84 -47.18 10.39
CA LEU A 982 -39.20 -46.66 11.72
C LEU A 982 -38.82 -47.66 12.82
N GLU A 983 -39.21 -48.93 12.68
CA GLU A 983 -38.87 -49.98 13.64
C GLU A 983 -37.36 -50.22 13.76
N SER A 984 -36.64 -50.15 12.64
CA SER A 984 -35.17 -50.21 12.64
C SER A 984 -34.55 -49.02 13.38
N ALA A 985 -35.11 -47.81 13.21
CA ALA A 985 -34.64 -46.61 13.89
C ALA A 985 -34.92 -46.65 15.41
N LYS A 986 -36.12 -47.09 15.83
CA LYS A 986 -36.45 -47.33 17.25
C LYS A 986 -35.50 -48.35 17.88
N GLY A 987 -35.29 -49.48 17.22
CA GLY A 987 -34.32 -50.48 17.67
C GLY A 987 -32.88 -49.96 17.74
N ALA A 988 -32.51 -48.97 16.93
CA ALA A 988 -31.20 -48.30 17.00
C ALA A 988 -31.11 -47.27 18.14
N VAL A 989 -32.23 -46.63 18.53
CA VAL A 989 -32.36 -45.79 19.73
C VAL A 989 -32.21 -46.67 20.96
N PHE A 990 -33.04 -47.73 21.09
CA PHE A 990 -32.95 -48.72 22.19
C PHE A 990 -31.51 -49.20 22.40
N LYS A 991 -30.85 -49.72 21.35
CA LYS A 991 -29.47 -50.20 21.44
C LYS A 991 -28.48 -49.13 21.90
N ARG A 992 -28.70 -47.85 21.57
CA ARG A 992 -27.82 -46.76 22.01
C ARG A 992 -28.06 -46.43 23.48
N PHE A 993 -29.31 -46.36 23.93
CA PHE A 993 -29.65 -46.08 25.31
C PHE A 993 -29.26 -47.23 26.26
N GLN A 994 -29.28 -48.48 25.82
CA GLN A 994 -28.69 -49.58 26.61
C GLN A 994 -27.16 -49.48 26.80
N ALA A 995 -26.47 -48.70 25.95
CA ALA A 995 -25.01 -48.50 26.05
C ALA A 995 -24.62 -47.27 26.88
N ILE A 996 -25.49 -46.26 27.01
CA ILE A 996 -25.19 -44.97 27.66
C ILE A 996 -24.90 -45.11 29.18
N PRO A 997 -25.69 -45.87 29.97
CA PRO A 997 -25.45 -46.01 31.41
C PRO A 997 -24.06 -46.54 31.76
N ALA A 998 -23.45 -47.33 30.87
CA ALA A 998 -22.15 -47.96 31.10
C ALA A 998 -20.98 -46.95 31.16
N PHE A 999 -21.14 -45.73 30.66
CA PHE A 999 -20.10 -44.70 30.68
C PHE A 999 -20.55 -43.34 31.26
N LEU A 1000 -21.86 -43.10 31.36
CA LEU A 1000 -22.40 -41.83 31.87
C LEU A 1000 -22.89 -41.94 33.33
N HIS A 1001 -22.93 -43.15 33.90
CA HIS A 1001 -23.36 -43.42 35.28
C HIS A 1001 -24.74 -42.84 35.65
N ILE A 1002 -25.67 -42.83 34.69
CA ILE A 1002 -27.06 -42.36 34.88
C ILE A 1002 -27.96 -43.51 35.36
N SER A 1003 -29.06 -43.17 36.07
CA SER A 1003 -30.04 -44.17 36.50
C SER A 1003 -30.84 -44.74 35.33
N ASP A 1004 -31.35 -45.97 35.49
CA ASP A 1004 -32.22 -46.62 34.51
C ASP A 1004 -33.46 -45.77 34.22
N GLU A 1005 -33.99 -45.04 35.21
CA GLU A 1005 -35.13 -44.13 35.04
C GLU A 1005 -34.83 -42.99 34.06
N VAL A 1006 -33.67 -42.33 34.21
CA VAL A 1006 -33.25 -41.24 33.32
C VAL A 1006 -33.00 -41.77 31.91
N CYS A 1007 -32.34 -42.94 31.81
CA CYS A 1007 -32.08 -43.60 30.53
C CYS A 1007 -33.37 -43.97 29.80
N ASN A 1008 -34.30 -44.64 30.47
CA ASN A 1008 -35.59 -45.04 29.91
C ASN A 1008 -36.45 -43.83 29.53
N GLY A 1009 -36.38 -42.74 30.30
CA GLY A 1009 -37.08 -41.49 29.98
C GLY A 1009 -36.62 -40.88 28.65
N TYR A 1010 -35.31 -40.78 28.42
CA TYR A 1010 -34.78 -40.26 27.15
C TYR A 1010 -34.95 -41.25 25.99
N GLU A 1011 -34.88 -42.56 26.24
CA GLU A 1011 -35.19 -43.58 25.24
C GLU A 1011 -36.63 -43.43 24.72
N ALA A 1012 -37.59 -43.34 25.63
CA ALA A 1012 -39.01 -43.15 25.30
C ALA A 1012 -39.26 -41.82 24.56
N LEU A 1013 -38.58 -40.73 24.95
CA LEU A 1013 -38.62 -39.47 24.20
C LEU A 1013 -38.05 -39.61 22.79
N GLY A 1014 -36.95 -40.34 22.62
CA GLY A 1014 -36.35 -40.62 21.33
C GLY A 1014 -37.28 -41.40 20.40
N GLU A 1015 -37.97 -42.42 20.91
CA GLU A 1015 -38.97 -43.16 20.15
C GLU A 1015 -40.17 -42.29 19.75
N ARG A 1016 -40.72 -41.53 20.70
CA ARG A 1016 -41.81 -40.58 20.44
C ARG A 1016 -41.42 -39.51 19.41
N PHE A 1017 -40.17 -39.06 19.42
CA PHE A 1017 -39.67 -38.11 18.44
C PHE A 1017 -39.58 -38.72 17.04
N LEU A 1018 -39.13 -39.97 16.91
CA LEU A 1018 -39.12 -40.67 15.62
C LEU A 1018 -40.54 -40.90 15.07
N GLU A 1019 -41.49 -41.24 15.95
CA GLU A 1019 -42.91 -41.37 15.59
C GLU A 1019 -43.50 -40.03 15.14
N TYR A 1020 -43.24 -38.94 15.89
CA TYR A 1020 -43.63 -37.59 15.50
C TYR A 1020 -43.09 -37.22 14.11
N LEU A 1021 -41.79 -37.43 13.88
CA LEU A 1021 -41.20 -37.17 12.56
C LEU A 1021 -41.86 -38.01 11.47
N PHE A 1022 -42.13 -39.28 11.72
CA PHE A 1022 -42.73 -40.19 10.75
C PHE A 1022 -44.17 -39.81 10.39
N GLU A 1023 -45.01 -39.53 11.38
CA GLU A 1023 -46.43 -39.25 11.21
C GLU A 1023 -46.69 -37.81 10.73
N GLU A 1024 -46.07 -36.82 11.37
CA GLU A 1024 -46.43 -35.40 11.20
C GLU A 1024 -45.54 -34.65 10.21
N GLU A 1025 -44.26 -35.02 10.07
CA GLU A 1025 -43.28 -34.24 9.29
C GLU A 1025 -42.80 -34.97 8.00
N LEU A 1026 -42.91 -36.30 7.94
CA LEU A 1026 -42.40 -37.13 6.84
C LEU A 1026 -43.49 -37.91 6.08
N PHE A 1027 -44.77 -37.59 6.31
CA PHE A 1027 -45.92 -38.17 5.59
C PHE A 1027 -45.93 -39.72 5.56
N ARG A 1028 -45.58 -40.37 6.67
CA ARG A 1028 -45.42 -41.84 6.79
C ARG A 1028 -44.44 -42.44 5.77
N GLY A 1029 -43.51 -41.64 5.28
CA GLY A 1029 -42.53 -41.99 4.24
C GLY A 1029 -43.13 -42.19 2.84
N VAL A 1030 -44.36 -41.72 2.59
CA VAL A 1030 -45.01 -41.79 1.27
C VAL A 1030 -45.46 -40.39 0.83
N PRO A 1031 -44.52 -39.53 0.36
CA PRO A 1031 -44.87 -38.19 -0.10
C PRO A 1031 -45.73 -38.22 -1.37
N ALA A 1032 -46.87 -37.55 -1.36
CA ALA A 1032 -47.77 -37.34 -2.48
C ALA A 1032 -47.30 -36.16 -3.35
N GLY A 1033 -46.40 -36.46 -4.29
CA GLY A 1033 -45.94 -35.50 -5.30
C GLY A 1033 -44.69 -34.70 -4.92
N LYS A 1034 -44.22 -33.85 -5.86
CA LYS A 1034 -42.92 -33.16 -5.76
C LYS A 1034 -42.80 -32.18 -4.59
N GLN A 1035 -43.91 -31.59 -4.15
CA GLN A 1035 -43.92 -30.62 -3.06
C GLN A 1035 -43.61 -31.30 -1.71
N GLN A 1036 -44.32 -32.39 -1.40
CA GLN A 1036 -44.08 -33.17 -0.18
C GLN A 1036 -42.70 -33.84 -0.19
N GLU A 1037 -42.19 -34.25 -1.36
CA GLU A 1037 -40.80 -34.75 -1.48
C GLU A 1037 -39.77 -33.68 -1.08
N GLU A 1038 -40.01 -32.41 -1.42
CA GLU A 1038 -39.11 -31.32 -1.05
C GLU A 1038 -39.22 -30.94 0.43
N GLU A 1039 -40.42 -31.02 1.00
CA GLU A 1039 -40.66 -30.88 2.44
C GLU A 1039 -39.92 -31.99 3.23
N CYS A 1040 -40.00 -33.26 2.82
CA CYS A 1040 -39.23 -34.34 3.45
C CYS A 1040 -37.70 -34.11 3.40
N LYS A 1041 -37.19 -33.55 2.30
CA LYS A 1041 -35.77 -33.17 2.19
C LYS A 1041 -35.43 -31.99 3.08
N LYS A 1042 -36.35 -31.01 3.21
CA LYS A 1042 -36.21 -29.89 4.14
C LYS A 1042 -36.14 -30.40 5.58
N VAL A 1043 -37.09 -31.24 6.03
CA VAL A 1043 -37.07 -31.84 7.37
C VAL A 1043 -35.77 -32.61 7.63
N THR A 1044 -35.25 -33.34 6.63
CA THR A 1044 -33.95 -34.02 6.77
C THR A 1044 -32.78 -33.06 6.96
N ARG A 1045 -32.79 -31.91 6.28
CA ARG A 1045 -31.81 -30.83 6.49
C ARG A 1045 -32.01 -30.19 7.85
N ASP A 1046 -33.24 -29.88 8.24
CA ASP A 1046 -33.56 -29.23 9.51
C ASP A 1046 -33.20 -30.13 10.71
N VAL A 1047 -33.44 -31.45 10.64
CA VAL A 1047 -32.97 -32.40 11.68
C VAL A 1047 -31.44 -32.50 11.72
N ALA A 1048 -30.75 -32.27 10.60
CA ALA A 1048 -29.30 -32.28 10.54
C ALA A 1048 -28.68 -30.96 11.04
N ASP A 1049 -29.22 -29.82 10.62
CA ASP A 1049 -28.59 -28.50 10.75
C ASP A 1049 -29.33 -27.58 11.74
N LEU A 1050 -30.56 -27.89 12.13
CA LEU A 1050 -31.43 -27.09 13.02
C LEU A 1050 -32.14 -27.96 14.06
N PHE A 1051 -31.51 -29.05 14.49
CA PHE A 1051 -32.10 -30.02 15.43
C PHE A 1051 -32.78 -29.39 16.67
N PRO A 1052 -32.19 -28.44 17.41
CA PRO A 1052 -32.87 -27.81 18.55
C PRO A 1052 -34.21 -27.15 18.19
N VAL A 1053 -34.34 -26.59 16.98
CA VAL A 1053 -35.58 -25.96 16.52
C VAL A 1053 -36.66 -27.02 16.28
N VAL A 1054 -36.29 -28.13 15.61
CA VAL A 1054 -37.19 -29.27 15.37
C VAL A 1054 -37.57 -29.95 16.68
N TRP A 1055 -36.61 -30.11 17.59
CA TRP A 1055 -36.82 -30.70 18.92
C TRP A 1055 -37.79 -29.87 19.76
N LYS A 1056 -37.59 -28.54 19.83
CA LYS A 1056 -38.52 -27.64 20.55
C LYS A 1056 -39.93 -27.70 19.97
N THR A 1057 -40.07 -27.71 18.65
CA THR A 1057 -41.38 -27.85 17.99
C THR A 1057 -42.07 -29.16 18.36
N PHE A 1058 -41.32 -30.26 18.46
CA PHE A 1058 -41.83 -31.54 18.94
C PHE A 1058 -42.30 -31.47 20.39
N LEU A 1059 -41.50 -30.89 21.29
CA LEU A 1059 -41.88 -30.75 22.71
C LEU A 1059 -43.15 -29.91 22.84
N ASP A 1060 -43.22 -28.77 22.15
CA ASP A 1060 -44.35 -27.84 22.18
C ASP A 1060 -45.64 -28.49 21.64
N ARG A 1061 -45.55 -29.25 20.54
CA ARG A 1061 -46.73 -29.91 19.93
C ARG A 1061 -47.21 -31.12 20.69
N THR A 1062 -46.31 -31.88 21.32
CA THR A 1062 -46.66 -33.14 22.00
C THR A 1062 -46.86 -32.99 23.51
N GLY A 1063 -46.55 -31.81 24.08
CA GLY A 1063 -46.56 -31.56 25.52
C GLY A 1063 -45.52 -32.40 26.29
N ALA A 1064 -44.55 -32.99 25.60
CA ALA A 1064 -43.48 -33.74 26.22
C ALA A 1064 -42.44 -32.80 26.89
N SER A 1065 -41.72 -33.30 27.90
CA SER A 1065 -40.65 -32.56 28.57
C SER A 1065 -39.35 -33.35 28.49
N ASP A 1066 -38.26 -32.67 28.12
CA ASP A 1066 -36.90 -33.21 28.12
C ASP A 1066 -36.10 -32.87 29.39
N VAL A 1067 -36.78 -32.30 30.39
CA VAL A 1067 -36.25 -32.07 31.75
C VAL A 1067 -36.39 -33.36 32.55
N ILE A 1068 -35.45 -34.28 32.38
CA ILE A 1068 -35.40 -35.55 33.10
C ILE A 1068 -34.22 -35.49 34.07
N ARG A 1069 -34.52 -35.41 35.38
CA ARG A 1069 -33.51 -35.24 36.43
C ARG A 1069 -33.21 -36.56 37.11
N GLN A 1070 -31.93 -36.79 37.38
CA GLN A 1070 -31.48 -37.84 38.29
C GLN A 1070 -31.84 -37.39 39.73
N LEU A 1071 -32.61 -38.21 40.45
CA LEU A 1071 -33.00 -37.96 41.85
C LEU A 1071 -31.83 -38.14 42.81
#